data_AF-A0A7C1UT18-F1
#
_entry.id   AF-A0A7C1UT18-F1
#
_cell.length_a   1.000
_cell.length_b   1.000
_cell.length_c   1.000
_cell.angle_alpha   90.00
_cell.angle_beta   90.00
_cell.angle_gamma   90.00
#
_symmetry.space_group_name_H-M   'P 1'
#
loop_
_entity.id
_entity.type
_entity.pdbx_description
1 polymer ?
#
loop_
_entity_poly.entity_id
_entity_poly.type
_entity_poly.pdbx_seq_one_letter_code
_entity_poly.pdbx_strand_id
1 'polypeptide(L)'
;MEPMMHTPAGEDELRHLSQQALQRILEEHGVWLDAQQTGAAPKGRQADLGRTDLSGMDLSGARLHKAGLQKANLAGADLRGAILREADLSGANLLRTNLQDADLRDADLSDTGILLASQLAGANLAGAILPGNGPRFEGLNAVGEISKNARHVFLLILTACFYTLLTIATTTDPLLLTNTASFALPIIGSQIAIASYYWMAPLVLLGMYLYFHLYLQLLWDSLAGLPAVFPDGMRLDKRAYPWMLTSLVSRRMAWLRRERPPFSGLQAAISITTAWWIVPAVLIAVWLRYLVRHDWYGTSLHIIVCTLAIYAGIRFYHAANATLGRQPQAPGPKALHAGLRSCGRIGATLGIAVVFLVVSFGAIQGVRHEEELPAGGVRLWVPHLLEGLGISPFADFFEQDISAKPDRWTEEQGIKTVKGARLKAANLTHAQARRAFLVNADLRGANLAFADLREADLRGADLRNARLRAAKLHKADLSDAYLRGAGLQQVDLSGFNLGQKDLRGVSFRKANVQDVKWDNANLQGADLREVTGLDPEALRRARNWVLADYSPDLLAELGLPPDHGERLQKRDLHGLSVKDANLTNARLRGFNLRGASLEGAGLSWTDLSGADLRGANLQGARFYKTDLRGAKLQDADLRGASLNISKPYFIGANLQNADLSSATSMSTSFEGVDLRGANLEGMQTNDCWWQIEGAILDERTRLPQKCAKAP
;
A
#
# COMPACT_ATOMS: atom_id res chain seq x y z
N MET A 1 28.28 106.33 -1.01
CA MET A 1 27.15 105.91 -1.86
C MET A 1 27.43 104.49 -2.29
N GLU A 2 26.54 103.58 -1.88
CA GLU A 2 26.36 102.18 -2.29
C GLU A 2 26.42 101.92 -3.81
N PRO A 3 26.40 100.65 -4.30
CA PRO A 3 26.39 99.37 -3.57
C PRO A 3 27.35 98.27 -4.07
N MET A 4 27.45 97.23 -3.25
CA MET A 4 27.88 95.86 -3.58
C MET A 4 27.03 95.26 -4.71
N MET A 5 27.69 94.67 -5.71
CA MET A 5 27.06 93.80 -6.71
C MET A 5 26.80 92.42 -6.10
N HIS A 6 25.52 92.10 -5.93
CA HIS A 6 25.01 90.76 -5.69
C HIS A 6 25.38 89.82 -6.85
N THR A 7 26.00 88.68 -6.53
CA THR A 7 25.97 87.47 -7.37
C THR A 7 24.56 86.86 -7.32
N PRO A 8 23.93 86.51 -8.45
CA PRO A 8 22.65 85.81 -8.42
C PRO A 8 22.90 84.35 -8.01
N ALA A 9 22.37 83.98 -6.84
CA ALA A 9 22.17 82.58 -6.47
C ALA A 9 20.92 82.07 -7.19
N GLY A 10 21.01 80.88 -7.81
CA GLY A 10 19.83 80.14 -8.24
C GLY A 10 20.05 79.31 -9.50
N GLU A 11 19.90 77.99 -9.38
CA GLU A 11 18.92 77.24 -10.19
C GLU A 11 18.70 75.77 -9.74
N ASP A 12 19.54 75.19 -8.85
CA ASP A 12 19.47 73.75 -8.51
C ASP A 12 19.26 73.37 -7.01
N GLU A 13 18.97 74.31 -6.10
CA GLU A 13 18.74 73.95 -4.68
C GLU A 13 17.32 73.42 -4.41
N LEU A 14 17.23 72.17 -3.97
CA LEU A 14 15.99 71.55 -3.48
C LEU A 14 15.60 72.13 -2.11
N ARG A 15 14.30 72.36 -1.90
CA ARG A 15 13.75 72.76 -0.58
C ARG A 15 13.77 71.57 0.37
N HIS A 16 14.48 71.66 1.49
CA HIS A 16 14.39 70.64 2.54
C HIS A 16 13.16 70.89 3.43
N LEU A 17 12.30 69.88 3.61
CA LEU A 17 11.17 69.92 4.53
C LEU A 17 11.41 68.97 5.72
N SER A 18 11.01 69.40 6.93
CA SER A 18 10.91 68.48 8.07
C SER A 18 9.63 67.65 7.99
N GLN A 19 9.61 66.49 8.64
CA GLN A 19 8.42 65.62 8.67
C GLN A 19 7.18 66.32 9.26
N GLN A 20 7.36 67.19 10.25
CA GLN A 20 6.28 67.99 10.83
C GLN A 20 5.74 69.04 9.85
N ALA A 21 6.61 69.69 9.09
CA ALA A 21 6.20 70.65 8.07
C ALA A 21 5.46 69.96 6.93
N LEU A 22 5.93 68.79 6.49
CA LEU A 22 5.24 67.96 5.50
C LEU A 22 3.84 67.55 5.99
N GLN A 23 3.72 67.07 7.23
CA GLN A 23 2.43 66.67 7.77
C GLN A 23 1.43 67.83 7.78
N ARG A 24 1.87 69.03 8.17
CA ARG A 24 1.02 70.24 8.12
C ARG A 24 0.57 70.58 6.69
N ILE A 25 1.45 70.45 5.70
CA ILE A 25 1.11 70.66 4.28
C ILE A 25 0.07 69.61 3.82
N LEU A 26 0.23 68.35 4.22
CA LEU A 26 -0.72 67.28 3.89
C LEU A 26 -2.08 67.50 4.56
N GLU A 27 -2.12 68.00 5.79
CA GLU A 27 -3.35 68.36 6.49
C GLU A 27 -4.06 69.54 5.80
N GLU A 28 -3.34 70.62 5.48
CA GLU A 28 -3.89 71.77 4.75
C GLU A 28 -4.38 71.38 3.35
N HIS A 29 -3.70 70.44 2.69
CA HIS A 29 -4.10 69.87 1.41
C HIS A 29 -5.33 68.96 1.52
N GLY A 30 -5.44 68.17 2.58
CA GLY A 30 -6.63 67.36 2.87
C GLY A 30 -7.89 68.23 3.03
N VAL A 31 -7.78 69.34 3.76
CA VAL A 31 -8.89 70.30 3.92
C VAL A 31 -9.26 70.94 2.58
N TRP A 32 -8.26 71.28 1.76
CA TRP A 32 -8.49 71.79 0.41
C TRP A 32 -9.23 70.80 -0.49
N LEU A 33 -8.88 69.51 -0.42
CA LEU A 33 -9.56 68.45 -1.15
C LEU A 33 -11.02 68.28 -0.73
N ASP A 34 -11.29 68.33 0.57
CA ASP A 34 -12.64 68.19 1.10
C ASP A 34 -13.52 69.40 0.70
N ALA A 35 -12.94 70.60 0.64
CA ALA A 35 -13.61 71.80 0.14
C ALA A 35 -13.96 71.70 -1.36
N GLN A 36 -13.07 71.14 -2.18
CA GLN A 36 -13.30 70.90 -3.61
C GLN A 36 -14.43 69.89 -3.87
N GLN A 37 -14.59 68.88 -3.01
CA GLN A 37 -15.65 67.87 -3.14
C GLN A 37 -17.03 68.38 -2.69
N THR A 38 -17.07 69.27 -1.70
CA THR A 38 -18.31 69.76 -1.08
C THR A 38 -18.84 71.06 -1.72
N GLY A 39 -18.07 71.71 -2.60
CA GLY A 39 -18.41 73.00 -3.20
C GLY A 39 -18.37 74.16 -2.21
N ALA A 40 -17.79 73.95 -1.03
CA ALA A 40 -17.63 74.97 0.01
C ALA A 40 -16.55 76.00 -0.37
N ALA A 41 -16.61 77.19 0.23
CA ALA A 41 -15.58 78.22 0.04
C ALA A 41 -14.17 77.63 0.32
N PRO A 42 -13.15 77.94 -0.51
CA PRO A 42 -11.85 77.28 -0.44
C PRO A 42 -11.20 77.52 0.93
N LYS A 43 -11.12 76.46 1.74
CA LYS A 43 -10.33 76.41 2.98
C LYS A 43 -9.19 75.41 2.77
N GLY A 44 -8.01 75.73 3.28
CA GLY A 44 -6.78 74.95 3.03
C GLY A 44 -6.06 75.36 1.75
N ARG A 45 -4.90 74.75 1.50
CA ARG A 45 -4.03 75.07 0.36
C ARG A 45 -3.68 73.80 -0.41
N GLN A 46 -3.72 73.86 -1.74
CA GLN A 46 -3.19 72.78 -2.58
C GLN A 46 -1.71 72.56 -2.27
N ALA A 47 -1.30 71.31 -2.05
CA ALA A 47 0.09 70.98 -1.77
C ALA A 47 0.97 71.32 -2.98
N ASP A 48 1.91 72.24 -2.79
CA ASP A 48 3.02 72.51 -3.71
C ASP A 48 4.30 72.01 -3.06
N LEU A 49 4.67 70.81 -3.44
CA LEU A 49 5.87 70.07 -3.04
C LEU A 49 6.89 70.05 -4.19
N GLY A 50 6.73 70.91 -5.21
CA GLY A 50 7.67 71.02 -6.30
C GLY A 50 9.08 71.39 -5.81
N ARG A 51 10.10 70.82 -6.44
CA ARG A 51 11.53 71.05 -6.10
C ARG A 51 11.85 70.85 -4.61
N THR A 52 11.21 69.90 -3.96
CA THR A 52 11.39 69.60 -2.53
C THR A 52 12.11 68.27 -2.34
N ASP A 53 12.97 68.17 -1.33
CA ASP A 53 13.59 66.92 -0.92
C ASP A 53 12.68 66.14 0.05
N LEU A 54 12.10 65.07 -0.46
CA LEU A 54 11.20 64.13 0.23
C LEU A 54 11.81 62.72 0.28
N SER A 55 13.13 62.60 0.08
CA SER A 55 13.80 61.31 0.00
C SER A 55 13.65 60.49 1.29
N GLY A 56 13.33 59.20 1.14
CA GLY A 56 13.15 58.26 2.26
C GLY A 56 11.92 58.51 3.16
N MET A 57 11.07 59.49 2.86
CA MET A 57 9.91 59.82 3.70
C MET A 57 8.77 58.79 3.56
N ASP A 58 8.02 58.58 4.64
CA ASP A 58 6.79 57.78 4.63
C ASP A 58 5.59 58.68 4.28
N LEU A 59 5.05 58.41 3.09
CA LEU A 59 3.86 59.02 2.50
C LEU A 59 2.82 57.92 2.18
N SER A 60 2.89 56.78 2.87
CA SER A 60 1.98 55.67 2.63
C SER A 60 0.53 56.07 2.94
N GLY A 61 -0.39 55.80 2.01
CA GLY A 61 -1.79 56.19 2.12
C GLY A 61 -2.05 57.70 2.03
N ALA A 62 -1.06 58.54 1.77
CA ALA A 62 -1.22 59.99 1.73
C ALA A 62 -2.24 60.42 0.67
N ARG A 63 -3.09 61.41 1.00
CA ARG A 63 -4.04 62.03 0.06
C ARG A 63 -3.33 63.17 -0.67
N LEU A 64 -2.80 62.90 -1.87
CA LEU A 64 -2.02 63.82 -2.71
C LEU A 64 -2.72 64.12 -4.05
N HIS A 65 -4.05 64.10 -4.06
CA HIS A 65 -4.83 64.33 -5.27
C HIS A 65 -4.59 65.75 -5.80
N LYS A 66 -4.20 65.89 -7.08
CA LYS A 66 -3.81 67.18 -7.68
C LYS A 66 -2.60 67.87 -7.03
N ALA A 67 -1.80 67.18 -6.22
CA ALA A 67 -0.62 67.79 -5.63
C ALA A 67 0.43 68.13 -6.70
N GLY A 68 1.12 69.27 -6.55
CA GLY A 68 2.30 69.61 -7.35
C GLY A 68 3.55 69.01 -6.74
N LEU A 69 4.22 68.10 -7.45
CA LEU A 69 5.43 67.37 -7.06
C LEU A 69 6.53 67.51 -8.13
N GLN A 70 6.37 68.45 -9.06
CA GLN A 70 7.29 68.67 -10.17
C GLN A 70 8.73 68.89 -9.70
N LYS A 71 9.68 68.13 -10.25
CA LYS A 71 11.11 68.13 -9.88
C LYS A 71 11.41 67.84 -8.40
N ALA A 72 10.50 67.21 -7.65
CA ALA A 72 10.76 66.79 -6.27
C ALA A 72 11.72 65.60 -6.21
N ASN A 73 12.51 65.48 -5.14
CA ASN A 73 13.33 64.30 -4.86
C ASN A 73 12.56 63.33 -3.97
N LEU A 74 12.02 62.25 -4.55
CA LEU A 74 11.25 61.21 -3.85
C LEU A 74 12.05 59.91 -3.71
N ALA A 75 13.37 59.96 -3.88
CA ALA A 75 14.21 58.77 -3.88
C ALA A 75 14.05 57.97 -2.58
N GLY A 76 13.67 56.70 -2.70
CA GLY A 76 13.45 55.80 -1.55
C GLY A 76 12.22 56.11 -0.68
N ALA A 77 11.38 57.09 -1.04
CA ALA A 77 10.15 57.39 -0.29
C ALA A 77 9.12 56.25 -0.40
N ASP A 78 8.30 56.08 0.63
CA ASP A 78 7.21 55.10 0.65
C ASP A 78 5.88 55.77 0.34
N LEU A 79 5.33 55.53 -0.85
CA LEU A 79 4.05 56.04 -1.33
C LEU A 79 3.02 54.91 -1.47
N ARG A 80 3.18 53.81 -0.72
CA ARG A 80 2.26 52.66 -0.78
C ARG A 80 0.82 53.08 -0.54
N GLY A 81 -0.08 52.78 -1.47
CA GLY A 81 -1.50 53.12 -1.36
C GLY A 81 -1.81 54.61 -1.34
N ALA A 82 -0.84 55.50 -1.63
CA ALA A 82 -1.08 56.92 -1.71
C ALA A 82 -2.05 57.27 -2.86
N ILE A 83 -2.83 58.32 -2.68
CA ILE A 83 -3.78 58.82 -3.68
C ILE A 83 -3.15 60.00 -4.42
N LEU A 84 -2.56 59.74 -5.59
CA LEU A 84 -1.82 60.69 -6.43
C LEU A 84 -2.59 61.05 -7.72
N ARG A 85 -3.91 60.84 -7.74
CA ARG A 85 -4.74 61.11 -8.92
C ARG A 85 -4.56 62.56 -9.38
N GLU A 86 -4.38 62.80 -10.67
CA GLU A 86 -4.18 64.13 -11.28
C GLU A 86 -2.99 64.92 -10.69
N ALA A 87 -2.05 64.26 -9.99
CA ALA A 87 -0.87 64.91 -9.44
C ALA A 87 0.19 65.15 -10.52
N ASP A 88 0.93 66.26 -10.42
CA ASP A 88 2.04 66.59 -11.32
C ASP A 88 3.36 66.13 -10.69
N LEU A 89 3.89 64.98 -11.13
CA LEU A 89 5.21 64.48 -10.74
C LEU A 89 6.26 64.74 -11.82
N SER A 90 6.02 65.66 -12.76
CA SER A 90 6.90 65.87 -13.90
C SER A 90 8.34 66.20 -13.47
N GLY A 91 9.33 65.48 -14.00
CA GLY A 91 10.75 65.67 -13.64
C GLY A 91 11.15 65.21 -12.23
N ALA A 92 10.27 64.55 -11.46
CA ALA A 92 10.59 64.08 -10.11
C ALA A 92 11.58 62.89 -10.10
N ASN A 93 12.42 62.80 -9.08
CA ASN A 93 13.32 61.66 -8.86
C ASN A 93 12.59 60.53 -8.11
N LEU A 94 12.18 59.49 -8.83
CA LEU A 94 11.46 58.32 -8.29
C LEU A 94 12.35 57.09 -8.04
N LEU A 95 13.67 57.27 -7.94
CA LEU A 95 14.60 56.15 -7.78
C LEU A 95 14.30 55.40 -6.46
N ARG A 96 13.97 54.10 -6.55
CA ARG A 96 13.61 53.23 -5.40
C ARG A 96 12.38 53.68 -4.59
N THR A 97 11.58 54.62 -5.07
CA THR A 97 10.30 54.98 -4.47
C THR A 97 9.31 53.82 -4.54
N ASN A 98 8.56 53.59 -3.47
CA ASN A 98 7.57 52.52 -3.42
C ASN A 98 6.17 53.06 -3.75
N LEU A 99 5.70 52.82 -4.97
CA LEU A 99 4.37 53.25 -5.44
C LEU A 99 3.36 52.10 -5.45
N GLN A 100 3.60 51.02 -4.69
CA GLN A 100 2.73 49.85 -4.72
C GLN A 100 1.31 50.23 -4.26
N ASP A 101 0.31 49.72 -4.98
CA ASP A 101 -1.11 49.98 -4.73
C ASP A 101 -1.55 51.46 -4.77
N ALA A 102 -0.67 52.39 -5.18
CA ALA A 102 -0.99 53.82 -5.30
C ALA A 102 -2.02 54.09 -6.41
N ASP A 103 -2.83 55.14 -6.22
CA ASP A 103 -3.77 55.65 -7.22
C ASP A 103 -3.11 56.76 -8.03
N LEU A 104 -2.61 56.45 -9.22
CA LEU A 104 -1.89 57.36 -10.12
C LEU A 104 -2.75 57.80 -11.31
N ARG A 105 -4.08 57.68 -11.22
CA ARG A 105 -4.97 58.01 -12.33
C ARG A 105 -4.76 59.44 -12.81
N ASP A 106 -4.59 59.61 -14.12
CA ASP A 106 -4.36 60.92 -14.75
C ASP A 106 -3.17 61.72 -14.17
N ALA A 107 -2.24 61.06 -13.46
CA ALA A 107 -1.05 61.70 -12.92
C ALA A 107 0.00 61.90 -14.03
N ASP A 108 0.74 62.99 -13.96
CA ASP A 108 1.84 63.27 -14.88
C ASP A 108 3.16 62.77 -14.30
N LEU A 109 3.73 61.71 -14.87
CA LEU A 109 5.07 61.19 -14.54
C LEU A 109 6.06 61.42 -15.70
N SER A 110 5.78 62.36 -16.60
CA SER A 110 6.69 62.76 -17.68
C SER A 110 8.04 63.22 -17.11
N ASP A 111 9.12 62.89 -17.81
CA ASP A 111 10.49 63.27 -17.43
C ASP A 111 10.94 62.83 -16.02
N THR A 112 10.17 61.98 -15.33
CA THR A 112 10.67 61.24 -14.19
C THR A 112 11.79 60.32 -14.68
N GLY A 113 12.82 60.12 -13.85
CA GLY A 113 13.98 59.31 -14.23
C GLY A 113 13.64 57.83 -14.48
N ILE A 114 14.55 56.92 -14.10
CA ILE A 114 14.29 55.48 -14.29
C ILE A 114 13.17 55.02 -13.33
N LEU A 115 12.03 54.64 -13.90
CA LEU A 115 10.87 54.07 -13.19
C LEU A 115 10.74 52.58 -13.54
N LEU A 116 10.83 51.71 -12.52
CA LEU A 116 10.73 50.27 -12.68
C LEU A 116 9.28 49.79 -12.51
N ALA A 117 8.87 48.79 -13.31
CA ALA A 117 7.53 48.20 -13.22
C ALA A 117 7.20 47.67 -11.81
N SER A 118 8.20 47.13 -11.09
CA SER A 118 8.06 46.62 -9.72
C SER A 118 7.71 47.70 -8.69
N GLN A 119 8.03 48.97 -8.96
CA GLN A 119 7.66 50.09 -8.08
C GLN A 119 6.16 50.38 -8.17
N LEU A 120 5.53 50.07 -9.31
CA LEU A 120 4.12 50.32 -9.61
C LEU A 120 3.23 49.10 -9.32
N ALA A 121 3.72 48.12 -8.56
CA ALA A 121 3.00 46.85 -8.38
C ALA A 121 1.64 47.07 -7.72
N GLY A 122 0.56 46.68 -8.39
CA GLY A 122 -0.83 46.92 -7.96
C GLY A 122 -1.33 48.35 -8.06
N ALA A 123 -0.54 49.30 -8.54
CA ALA A 123 -0.99 50.67 -8.74
C ALA A 123 -2.08 50.77 -9.81
N ASN A 124 -2.87 51.84 -9.75
CA ASN A 124 -3.82 52.21 -10.78
C ASN A 124 -3.25 53.32 -11.66
N LEU A 125 -2.89 53.00 -12.90
CA LEU A 125 -2.24 53.93 -13.82
C LEU A 125 -3.20 54.51 -14.86
N ALA A 126 -4.52 54.29 -14.78
CA ALA A 126 -5.42 54.69 -15.88
C ALA A 126 -5.29 56.19 -16.19
N GLY A 127 -4.97 56.53 -17.45
CA GLY A 127 -4.77 57.92 -17.88
C GLY A 127 -3.44 58.56 -17.48
N ALA A 128 -2.59 57.88 -16.72
CA ALA A 128 -1.29 58.41 -16.29
C ALA A 128 -0.31 58.57 -17.47
N ILE A 129 0.44 59.67 -17.48
CA ILE A 129 1.50 59.93 -18.46
C ILE A 129 2.81 59.35 -17.92
N LEU A 130 3.35 58.34 -18.59
CA LEU A 130 4.62 57.70 -18.21
C LEU A 130 5.81 58.38 -18.91
N PRO A 131 7.03 58.32 -18.32
CA PRO A 131 8.22 58.89 -18.96
C PRO A 131 8.56 58.17 -20.26
N GLY A 132 9.21 58.86 -21.21
CA GLY A 132 9.54 58.31 -22.54
C GLY A 132 10.43 57.06 -22.51
N ASN A 133 11.26 56.91 -21.48
CA ASN A 133 12.05 55.71 -21.16
C ASN A 133 11.42 54.85 -20.04
N GLY A 134 10.10 54.97 -19.88
CA GLY A 134 9.35 54.36 -18.79
C GLY A 134 9.29 52.83 -18.82
N PRO A 135 8.67 52.23 -17.79
CA PRO A 135 8.68 50.79 -17.61
C PRO A 135 8.00 50.08 -18.78
N ARG A 136 8.79 49.32 -19.54
CA ARG A 136 8.23 48.32 -20.47
C ARG A 136 7.70 47.18 -19.62
N PHE A 137 6.39 46.99 -19.57
CA PHE A 137 5.72 45.92 -18.81
C PHE A 137 5.99 44.53 -19.42
N GLU A 138 7.25 44.18 -19.67
CA GLU A 138 7.70 42.92 -20.31
C GLU A 138 7.23 41.68 -19.52
N GLY A 139 7.00 41.83 -18.21
CA GLY A 139 6.39 40.81 -17.36
C GLY A 139 5.02 40.33 -17.84
N LEU A 140 4.28 41.11 -18.64
CA LEU A 140 3.02 40.67 -19.24
C LEU A 140 3.21 39.51 -20.22
N ASN A 141 4.26 39.53 -21.04
CA ASN A 141 4.55 38.45 -21.98
C ASN A 141 4.96 37.18 -21.24
N ALA A 142 5.79 37.32 -20.19
CA ALA A 142 6.17 36.21 -19.32
C ALA A 142 4.95 35.60 -18.61
N VAL A 143 4.05 36.43 -18.06
CA VAL A 143 2.80 35.97 -17.44
C VAL A 143 1.91 35.24 -18.44
N GLY A 144 1.79 35.75 -19.68
CA GLY A 144 1.05 35.11 -20.75
C GLY A 144 1.56 33.69 -21.06
N GLU A 145 2.87 33.51 -21.20
CA GLU A 145 3.48 32.20 -21.46
C GLU A 145 3.37 31.25 -20.26
N ILE A 146 3.65 31.72 -19.04
CA ILE A 146 3.50 30.93 -17.82
C ILE A 146 2.04 30.50 -17.63
N SER A 147 1.08 31.40 -17.91
CA SER A 147 -0.35 31.14 -17.82
C SER A 147 -0.80 30.05 -18.80
N LYS A 148 -0.35 30.11 -20.07
CA LYS A 148 -0.61 29.06 -21.07
C LYS A 148 -0.06 27.70 -20.63
N ASN A 149 1.20 27.66 -20.18
CA ASN A 149 1.84 26.43 -19.74
C ASN A 149 1.16 25.86 -18.48
N ALA A 150 0.81 26.69 -17.51
CA ALA A 150 0.08 26.27 -16.31
C ALA A 150 -1.28 25.66 -16.67
N ARG A 151 -2.00 26.23 -17.64
CA ARG A 151 -3.26 25.65 -18.16
C ARG A 151 -3.03 24.28 -18.81
N HIS A 152 -1.98 24.12 -19.62
CA HIS A 152 -1.66 22.83 -20.23
C HIS A 152 -1.33 21.76 -19.18
N VAL A 153 -0.49 22.09 -18.20
CA VAL A 153 -0.17 21.17 -17.08
C VAL A 153 -1.42 20.82 -16.28
N PHE A 154 -2.29 21.79 -16.01
CA PHE A 154 -3.55 21.55 -15.31
C PHE A 154 -4.47 20.59 -16.07
N LEU A 155 -4.68 20.82 -17.36
CA LEU A 155 -5.50 19.93 -18.20
C LEU A 155 -4.91 18.52 -18.25
N LEU A 156 -3.58 18.41 -18.37
CA LEU A 156 -2.89 17.12 -18.33
C LEU A 156 -3.11 16.38 -17.00
N ILE A 157 -3.08 17.09 -15.87
CA ILE A 157 -3.39 16.53 -14.55
C ILE A 157 -4.85 16.07 -14.49
N LEU A 158 -5.80 16.86 -14.98
CA LEU A 158 -7.21 16.45 -15.02
C LEU A 158 -7.42 15.19 -15.85
N THR A 159 -6.77 15.10 -17.01
CA THR A 159 -6.80 13.89 -17.85
C THR A 159 -6.19 12.69 -17.12
N ALA A 160 -5.04 12.86 -16.45
CA ALA A 160 -4.41 11.80 -15.67
C ALA A 160 -5.27 11.36 -14.47
N CYS A 161 -5.91 12.30 -13.78
CA CYS A 161 -6.86 12.04 -12.70
C CYS A 161 -8.07 11.26 -13.21
N PHE A 162 -8.70 11.72 -14.30
CA PHE A 162 -9.83 11.04 -14.93
C PHE A 162 -9.46 9.62 -15.35
N TYR A 163 -8.31 9.45 -15.99
CA TYR A 163 -7.78 8.16 -16.41
C TYR A 163 -7.55 7.21 -15.22
N THR A 164 -7.03 7.74 -14.11
CA THR A 164 -6.82 6.97 -12.87
C THR A 164 -8.15 6.53 -12.28
N LEU A 165 -9.15 7.41 -12.23
CA LEU A 165 -10.49 7.07 -11.75
C LEU A 165 -11.17 6.03 -12.65
N LEU A 166 -11.04 6.15 -13.97
CA LEU A 166 -11.53 5.16 -14.93
C LEU A 166 -10.84 3.79 -14.72
N THR A 167 -9.55 3.78 -14.46
CA THR A 167 -8.79 2.56 -14.16
C THR A 167 -9.26 1.93 -12.84
N ILE A 168 -9.50 2.73 -11.79
CA ILE A 168 -10.08 2.24 -10.52
C ILE A 168 -11.45 1.61 -10.76
N ALA A 169 -12.32 2.29 -11.49
CA ALA A 169 -13.68 1.85 -11.79
C ALA A 169 -13.74 0.56 -12.63
N THR A 170 -12.72 0.29 -13.44
CA THR A 170 -12.64 -0.91 -14.29
C THR A 170 -11.81 -2.05 -13.68
N THR A 171 -11.08 -1.79 -12.59
CA THR A 171 -10.27 -2.81 -11.91
C THR A 171 -11.16 -3.70 -11.05
N THR A 172 -11.23 -4.99 -11.34
CA THR A 172 -11.86 -6.01 -10.49
C THR A 172 -10.89 -6.56 -9.43
N ASP A 173 -11.43 -7.12 -8.34
CA ASP A 173 -10.63 -7.69 -7.25
C ASP A 173 -9.67 -8.80 -7.71
N PRO A 174 -10.08 -9.76 -8.57
CA PRO A 174 -9.17 -10.78 -9.06
C PRO A 174 -8.00 -10.17 -9.83
N LEU A 175 -8.27 -9.14 -10.65
CA LEU A 175 -7.22 -8.49 -11.43
C LEU A 175 -6.18 -7.84 -10.52
N LEU A 176 -6.65 -7.14 -9.47
CA LEU A 176 -5.79 -6.48 -8.48
C LEU A 176 -4.94 -7.47 -7.65
N LEU A 177 -5.49 -8.65 -7.33
CA LEU A 177 -4.87 -9.63 -6.44
C LEU A 177 -3.93 -10.59 -7.18
N THR A 178 -4.37 -11.16 -8.30
CA THR A 178 -3.66 -12.24 -9.02
C THR A 178 -2.46 -11.76 -9.82
N ASN A 179 -2.49 -10.51 -10.30
CA ASN A 179 -1.44 -9.94 -11.16
C ASN A 179 -1.14 -10.81 -12.41
N THR A 180 -2.11 -11.61 -12.89
CA THR A 180 -1.87 -12.69 -13.88
C THR A 180 -2.11 -12.33 -15.34
N ALA A 181 -2.54 -11.12 -15.67
CA ALA A 181 -2.63 -10.69 -17.07
C ALA A 181 -2.26 -9.22 -17.19
N SER A 182 -1.50 -8.94 -18.24
CA SER A 182 -1.32 -7.61 -18.80
C SER A 182 -2.70 -7.03 -19.11
N PHE A 183 -3.18 -6.17 -18.23
CA PHE A 183 -4.41 -5.45 -18.46
C PHE A 183 -4.14 -4.46 -19.59
N ALA A 184 -4.93 -4.53 -20.65
CA ALA A 184 -4.96 -3.48 -21.66
C ALA A 184 -5.54 -2.25 -20.98
N LEU A 185 -4.64 -1.38 -20.53
CA LEU A 185 -4.97 -0.13 -19.90
C LEU A 185 -6.02 0.62 -20.75
N PRO A 186 -7.08 1.20 -20.15
CA PRO A 186 -8.20 1.77 -20.92
C PRO A 186 -7.64 2.79 -21.91
N ILE A 187 -8.16 2.85 -23.14
CA ILE A 187 -7.76 3.82 -24.18
C ILE A 187 -6.35 3.57 -24.79
N ILE A 188 -5.31 3.28 -24.01
CA ILE A 188 -3.92 3.17 -24.50
C ILE A 188 -3.60 1.76 -25.01
N GLY A 189 -4.33 0.73 -24.55
CA GLY A 189 -4.13 -0.66 -24.98
C GLY A 189 -2.79 -1.28 -24.56
N SER A 190 -1.97 -0.55 -23.79
CA SER A 190 -0.69 -1.03 -23.29
C SER A 190 -0.90 -2.11 -22.22
N GLN A 191 -0.14 -3.18 -22.34
CA GLN A 191 -0.23 -4.38 -21.54
C GLN A 191 0.63 -4.24 -20.28
N ILE A 192 0.08 -3.64 -19.22
CA ILE A 192 0.77 -3.41 -17.95
C ILE A 192 0.10 -4.24 -16.84
N ALA A 193 0.92 -4.78 -15.94
CA ALA A 193 0.46 -5.37 -14.69
C ALA A 193 -0.31 -4.33 -13.85
N ILE A 194 -1.58 -4.60 -13.54
CA ILE A 194 -2.41 -3.62 -12.80
C ILE A 194 -1.78 -3.25 -11.46
N ALA A 195 -1.12 -4.20 -10.79
CA ALA A 195 -0.42 -3.93 -9.53
C ALA A 195 0.63 -2.82 -9.71
N SER A 196 1.43 -2.86 -10.78
CA SER A 196 2.44 -1.83 -11.07
C SER A 196 1.83 -0.45 -11.29
N TYR A 197 0.64 -0.39 -11.90
CA TYR A 197 -0.09 0.88 -12.08
C TYR A 197 -0.41 1.54 -10.75
N TYR A 198 -0.90 0.77 -9.77
CA TYR A 198 -1.22 1.28 -8.42
C TYR A 198 0.02 1.76 -7.64
N TRP A 199 1.23 1.36 -8.04
CA TRP A 199 2.48 1.91 -7.48
C TRP A 199 2.93 3.18 -8.19
N MET A 200 2.89 3.18 -9.53
CA MET A 200 3.44 4.28 -10.33
C MET A 200 2.51 5.48 -10.44
N ALA A 201 1.21 5.28 -10.67
CA ALA A 201 0.26 6.36 -10.94
C ALA A 201 0.19 7.37 -9.77
N PRO A 202 0.15 6.97 -8.48
CA PRO A 202 0.18 7.90 -7.36
C PRO A 202 1.44 8.78 -7.32
N LEU A 203 2.61 8.21 -7.61
CA LEU A 203 3.89 8.93 -7.62
C LEU A 203 3.94 9.95 -8.77
N VAL A 204 3.49 9.55 -9.96
CA VAL A 204 3.40 10.45 -11.12
C VAL A 204 2.41 11.59 -10.84
N LEU A 205 1.22 11.30 -10.32
CA LEU A 205 0.24 12.31 -9.95
C LEU A 205 0.77 13.28 -8.90
N LEU A 206 1.47 12.80 -7.87
CA LEU A 206 2.10 13.66 -6.87
C LEU A 206 3.17 14.56 -7.51
N GLY A 207 4.03 14.02 -8.36
CA GLY A 207 5.06 14.79 -9.07
C GLY A 207 4.47 15.89 -9.94
N MET A 208 3.46 15.54 -10.76
CA MET A 208 2.74 16.52 -11.58
C MET A 208 2.03 17.58 -10.73
N TYR A 209 1.44 17.19 -9.61
CA TYR A 209 0.76 18.10 -8.68
C TYR A 209 1.71 19.11 -8.05
N LEU A 210 2.87 18.66 -7.55
CA LEU A 210 3.90 19.54 -7.01
C LEU A 210 4.43 20.50 -8.10
N TYR A 211 4.67 19.98 -9.29
CA TYR A 211 5.14 20.76 -10.44
C TYR A 211 4.14 21.84 -10.85
N PHE A 212 2.85 21.50 -10.93
CA PHE A 212 1.78 22.46 -11.20
C PHE A 212 1.73 23.59 -10.16
N HIS A 213 1.87 23.26 -8.87
CA HIS A 213 1.85 24.26 -7.82
C HIS A 213 3.10 25.16 -7.82
N LEU A 214 4.27 24.65 -8.20
CA LEU A 214 5.47 25.47 -8.41
C LEU A 214 5.28 26.45 -9.57
N TYR A 215 4.69 25.99 -10.68
CA TYR A 215 4.32 26.89 -11.79
C TYR A 215 3.32 27.95 -11.37
N LEU A 216 2.34 27.54 -10.56
CA LEU A 216 1.33 28.46 -10.09
C LEU A 216 1.93 29.53 -9.17
N GLN A 217 2.89 29.15 -8.32
CA GLN A 217 3.64 30.11 -7.51
C GLN A 217 4.42 31.10 -8.37
N LEU A 218 5.12 30.64 -9.41
CA LEU A 218 5.84 31.51 -10.34
C LEU A 218 4.90 32.49 -11.05
N LEU A 219 3.70 32.03 -11.43
CA LEU A 219 2.66 32.87 -12.01
C LEU A 219 2.21 33.95 -11.03
N TRP A 220 2.02 33.59 -9.76
CA TRP A 220 1.64 34.52 -8.71
C TRP A 220 2.69 35.58 -8.44
N ASP A 221 3.95 35.20 -8.35
CA ASP A 221 5.05 36.15 -8.12
C ASP A 221 5.16 37.13 -9.30
N SER A 222 4.98 36.65 -10.54
CA SER A 222 5.00 37.49 -11.74
C SER A 222 3.81 38.46 -11.81
N LEU A 223 2.60 37.99 -11.47
CA LEU A 223 1.40 38.82 -11.42
C LEU A 223 1.47 39.87 -10.30
N ALA A 224 2.05 39.51 -9.15
CA ALA A 224 2.15 40.40 -8.00
C ALA A 224 2.98 41.66 -8.29
N GLY A 225 3.96 41.57 -9.21
CA GLY A 225 4.83 42.68 -9.62
C GLY A 225 4.27 43.62 -10.68
N LEU A 226 3.08 43.36 -11.24
CA LEU A 226 2.45 44.18 -12.28
C LEU A 226 1.45 45.20 -11.69
N PRO A 227 1.16 46.32 -12.39
CA PRO A 227 0.10 47.25 -11.98
C PRO A 227 -1.28 46.60 -12.07
N ALA A 228 -2.22 47.04 -11.24
CA ALA A 228 -3.58 46.51 -11.23
C ALA A 228 -4.40 47.01 -12.45
N VAL A 229 -4.14 48.26 -12.86
CA VAL A 229 -4.74 48.90 -14.04
C VAL A 229 -3.64 49.62 -14.80
N PHE A 230 -3.61 49.42 -16.11
CA PHE A 230 -2.60 49.97 -17.01
C PHE A 230 -2.95 51.39 -17.49
N PRO A 231 -2.01 52.13 -18.10
CA PRO A 231 -2.24 53.48 -18.61
C PRO A 231 -3.43 53.62 -19.57
N ASP A 232 -3.69 52.59 -20.36
CA ASP A 232 -4.84 52.49 -21.29
C ASP A 232 -6.18 52.20 -20.59
N GLY A 233 -6.21 52.13 -19.26
CA GLY A 233 -7.39 51.80 -18.48
C GLY A 233 -7.74 50.30 -18.45
N MET A 234 -6.98 49.45 -19.16
CA MET A 234 -7.21 48.00 -19.10
C MET A 234 -6.77 47.43 -17.76
N ARG A 235 -7.59 46.52 -17.21
CA ARG A 235 -7.30 45.82 -15.94
C ARG A 235 -6.38 44.62 -16.15
N LEU A 236 -5.61 44.28 -15.12
CA LEU A 236 -4.67 43.16 -15.14
C LEU A 236 -5.33 41.80 -15.42
N ASP A 237 -6.50 41.54 -14.86
CA ASP A 237 -7.25 40.29 -15.07
C ASP A 237 -7.71 40.11 -16.52
N LYS A 238 -8.00 41.21 -17.23
CA LYS A 238 -8.35 41.19 -18.66
C LYS A 238 -7.12 41.12 -19.57
N ARG A 239 -6.03 41.79 -19.19
CA ARG A 239 -4.82 41.92 -20.02
C ARG A 239 -3.88 40.72 -19.92
N ALA A 240 -3.73 40.14 -18.73
CA ALA A 240 -2.78 39.07 -18.46
C ALA A 240 -3.36 37.65 -18.63
N TYR A 241 -4.65 37.52 -18.96
CA TYR A 241 -5.39 36.25 -19.06
C TYR A 241 -5.00 35.21 -18.00
N PRO A 242 -5.15 35.48 -16.68
CA PRO A 242 -5.17 34.40 -15.71
C PRO A 242 -6.37 33.51 -16.10
N TRP A 243 -6.23 32.20 -16.22
CA TRP A 243 -7.33 31.33 -16.65
C TRP A 243 -8.31 31.09 -15.49
N MET A 244 -8.57 29.85 -15.09
CA MET A 244 -9.54 29.48 -14.04
C MET A 244 -9.33 30.24 -12.70
N LEU A 245 -8.18 30.89 -12.51
CA LEU A 245 -7.78 31.59 -11.30
C LEU A 245 -7.92 33.13 -11.36
N THR A 246 -8.57 33.69 -12.39
CA THR A 246 -9.00 35.11 -12.46
C THR A 246 -9.72 35.58 -11.20
N SER A 247 -10.55 34.71 -10.64
CA SER A 247 -11.35 34.97 -9.45
C SER A 247 -10.51 35.16 -8.18
N LEU A 248 -9.34 34.52 -8.09
CA LEU A 248 -8.40 34.68 -6.97
C LEU A 248 -7.63 36.00 -7.06
N VAL A 249 -7.20 36.38 -8.27
CA VAL A 249 -6.53 37.67 -8.53
C VAL A 249 -7.46 38.84 -8.18
N SER A 250 -8.69 38.80 -8.69
CA SER A 250 -9.69 39.85 -8.48
C SER A 250 -10.20 39.91 -7.03
N ARG A 251 -10.19 38.80 -6.27
CA ARG A 251 -10.53 38.81 -4.84
C ARG A 251 -9.49 39.55 -3.99
N ARG A 252 -8.21 39.52 -4.36
CA ARG A 252 -7.11 39.91 -3.48
C ARG A 252 -6.51 41.28 -3.80
N MET A 253 -6.46 41.70 -5.06
CA MET A 253 -6.04 43.07 -5.43
C MET A 253 -7.15 44.08 -5.12
N ALA A 254 -6.83 45.12 -4.34
CA ALA A 254 -7.81 46.09 -3.83
C ALA A 254 -8.63 46.77 -4.93
N TRP A 255 -7.99 47.15 -6.02
CA TRP A 255 -8.59 47.86 -7.15
C TRP A 255 -9.52 46.97 -8.01
N LEU A 256 -9.30 45.65 -8.02
CA LEU A 256 -10.10 44.69 -8.79
C LEU A 256 -11.37 44.22 -8.04
N ARG A 257 -11.53 44.58 -6.75
CA ARG A 257 -12.64 44.14 -5.89
C ARG A 257 -13.95 44.91 -6.11
N ARG A 258 -13.93 46.12 -6.67
CA ARG A 258 -15.08 47.06 -6.69
C ARG A 258 -16.15 46.75 -7.75
N GLU A 259 -15.84 45.94 -8.75
CA GLU A 259 -16.76 45.57 -9.85
C GLU A 259 -16.83 44.04 -9.99
N ARG A 260 -17.55 43.36 -9.08
CA ARG A 260 -17.68 41.89 -9.12
C ARG A 260 -18.96 41.45 -9.84
N PRO A 261 -18.90 40.47 -10.75
CA PRO A 261 -20.08 39.76 -11.18
C PRO A 261 -20.66 38.90 -10.03
N PRO A 262 -21.99 38.69 -9.97
CA PRO A 262 -22.68 38.07 -8.84
C PRO A 262 -22.24 36.62 -8.53
N PHE A 263 -21.72 35.88 -9.53
CA PHE A 263 -21.31 34.47 -9.38
C PHE A 263 -19.82 34.25 -9.10
N SER A 264 -19.03 35.32 -8.93
CA SER A 264 -17.57 35.25 -8.73
C SER A 264 -17.14 34.41 -7.51
N GLY A 265 -17.97 34.34 -6.47
CA GLY A 265 -17.68 33.53 -5.28
C GLY A 265 -17.75 32.02 -5.53
N LEU A 266 -18.75 31.56 -6.27
CA LEU A 266 -18.93 30.15 -6.65
C LEU A 266 -17.82 29.71 -7.61
N GLN A 267 -17.50 30.53 -8.61
CA GLN A 267 -16.42 30.27 -9.55
C GLN A 267 -15.07 30.12 -8.83
N ALA A 268 -14.79 30.97 -7.84
CA ALA A 268 -13.59 30.86 -7.02
C ALA A 268 -13.55 29.56 -6.22
N ALA A 269 -14.68 29.15 -5.61
CA ALA A 269 -14.76 27.91 -4.85
C ALA A 269 -14.48 26.68 -5.74
N ILE A 270 -15.12 26.60 -6.90
CA ILE A 270 -14.89 25.52 -7.88
C ILE A 270 -13.42 25.47 -8.30
N SER A 271 -12.84 26.63 -8.60
CA SER A 271 -11.43 26.72 -9.04
C SER A 271 -10.45 26.26 -7.97
N ILE A 272 -10.70 26.64 -6.71
CA ILE A 272 -9.86 26.22 -5.58
C ILE A 272 -10.02 24.71 -5.34
N THR A 273 -11.25 24.21 -5.30
CA THR A 273 -11.49 22.78 -5.08
C THR A 273 -10.85 21.93 -6.17
N THR A 274 -11.01 22.30 -7.44
CA THR A 274 -10.44 21.54 -8.54
C THR A 274 -8.91 21.64 -8.60
N ALA A 275 -8.31 22.80 -8.35
CA ALA A 275 -6.85 22.94 -8.44
C ALA A 275 -6.10 22.37 -7.23
N TRP A 276 -6.67 22.41 -6.02
CA TRP A 276 -5.99 21.95 -4.81
C TRP A 276 -6.40 20.56 -4.33
N TRP A 277 -7.66 20.15 -4.52
CA TRP A 277 -8.19 18.93 -3.88
C TRP A 277 -8.45 17.75 -4.81
N ILE A 278 -8.49 17.94 -6.13
CA ILE A 278 -8.76 16.82 -7.05
C ILE A 278 -7.69 15.72 -6.97
N VAL A 279 -6.40 16.08 -6.95
CA VAL A 279 -5.31 15.10 -6.87
C VAL A 279 -5.32 14.37 -5.53
N PRO A 280 -5.35 15.05 -4.36
CA PRO A 280 -5.55 14.37 -3.08
C PRO A 280 -6.74 13.42 -3.04
N ALA A 281 -7.90 13.82 -3.58
CA ALA A 281 -9.09 12.97 -3.62
C ALA A 281 -8.88 11.71 -4.49
N VAL A 282 -8.27 11.84 -5.66
CA VAL A 282 -7.94 10.69 -6.52
C VAL A 282 -6.92 9.76 -5.84
N LEU A 283 -5.91 10.31 -5.16
CA LEU A 283 -4.93 9.52 -4.42
C LEU A 283 -5.58 8.74 -3.27
N ILE A 284 -6.52 9.36 -2.55
CA ILE A 284 -7.33 8.67 -1.52
C ILE A 284 -8.16 7.55 -2.15
N ALA A 285 -8.76 7.77 -3.32
CA ALA A 285 -9.50 6.73 -4.04
C ALA A 285 -8.60 5.55 -4.44
N VAL A 286 -7.37 5.82 -4.92
CA VAL A 286 -6.37 4.77 -5.21
C VAL A 286 -6.03 3.99 -3.95
N TRP A 287 -5.77 4.69 -2.83
CA TRP A 287 -5.46 4.08 -1.54
C TRP A 287 -6.60 3.18 -1.06
N LEU A 288 -7.83 3.70 -1.02
CA LEU A 288 -9.03 2.95 -0.60
C LEU A 288 -9.22 1.69 -1.44
N ARG A 289 -9.08 1.80 -2.77
CA ARG A 289 -9.19 0.65 -3.67
C ARG A 289 -8.08 -0.38 -3.42
N TYR A 290 -6.87 0.08 -3.12
CA TYR A 290 -5.71 -0.79 -2.88
C TYR A 290 -5.79 -1.55 -1.55
N LEU A 291 -6.54 -1.05 -0.56
CA LEU A 291 -6.68 -1.70 0.75
C LEU A 291 -7.15 -3.16 0.63
N VAL A 292 -7.96 -3.51 -0.36
CA VAL A 292 -8.44 -4.88 -0.65
C VAL A 292 -7.29 -5.87 -0.84
N ARG A 293 -6.11 -5.42 -1.28
CA ARG A 293 -4.93 -6.27 -1.47
C ARG A 293 -4.32 -6.75 -0.15
N HIS A 294 -4.62 -6.07 0.97
CA HIS A 294 -4.08 -6.38 2.29
C HIS A 294 -2.54 -6.40 2.33
N ASP A 295 -1.90 -5.52 1.55
CA ASP A 295 -0.44 -5.44 1.40
C ASP A 295 0.12 -4.16 2.04
N TRP A 296 0.81 -4.32 3.17
CA TRP A 296 1.40 -3.21 3.92
C TRP A 296 2.43 -2.40 3.15
N TYR A 297 3.17 -3.01 2.21
CA TYR A 297 4.22 -2.29 1.48
C TYR A 297 3.62 -1.23 0.55
N GLY A 298 2.65 -1.62 -0.28
CA GLY A 298 1.96 -0.68 -1.17
C GLY A 298 1.08 0.30 -0.40
N THR A 299 0.37 -0.17 0.64
CA THR A 299 -0.45 0.73 1.47
C THR A 299 0.40 1.82 2.12
N SER A 300 1.58 1.49 2.66
CA SER A 300 2.49 2.49 3.25
C SER A 300 2.92 3.56 2.25
N LEU A 301 3.19 3.18 0.99
CA LEU A 301 3.48 4.12 -0.08
C LEU A 301 2.29 5.07 -0.31
N HIS A 302 1.07 4.55 -0.40
CA HIS A 302 -0.12 5.37 -0.60
C HIS A 302 -0.37 6.33 0.56
N ILE A 303 -0.15 5.91 1.80
CA ILE A 303 -0.24 6.79 2.98
C ILE A 303 0.71 7.97 2.85
N ILE A 304 1.97 7.71 2.50
CA ILE A 304 3.00 8.75 2.31
C ILE A 304 2.57 9.71 1.20
N VAL A 305 2.18 9.19 0.05
CA VAL A 305 1.78 9.99 -1.12
C VAL A 305 0.54 10.85 -0.83
N CYS A 306 -0.49 10.29 -0.21
CA CYS A 306 -1.69 11.04 0.19
C CYS A 306 -1.35 12.15 1.19
N THR A 307 -0.55 11.82 2.21
CA THR A 307 -0.14 12.79 3.24
C THR A 307 0.65 13.95 2.63
N LEU A 308 1.62 13.64 1.75
CA LEU A 308 2.42 14.65 1.05
C LEU A 308 1.56 15.53 0.13
N ALA A 309 0.60 14.94 -0.60
CA ALA A 309 -0.30 15.69 -1.48
C ALA A 309 -1.19 16.67 -0.69
N ILE A 310 -1.81 16.20 0.41
CA ILE A 310 -2.65 17.05 1.27
C ILE A 310 -1.82 18.16 1.91
N TYR A 311 -0.63 17.82 2.43
CA TYR A 311 0.28 18.81 3.00
C TYR A 311 0.69 19.86 1.98
N ALA A 312 1.11 19.44 0.78
CA ALA A 312 1.48 20.34 -0.30
C ALA A 312 0.30 21.25 -0.68
N GLY A 313 -0.90 20.70 -0.82
CA GLY A 313 -2.11 21.48 -1.13
C GLY A 313 -2.37 22.58 -0.11
N ILE A 314 -2.35 22.25 1.19
CA ILE A 314 -2.53 23.24 2.26
C ILE A 314 -1.41 24.31 2.20
N ARG A 315 -0.15 23.90 2.05
CA ARG A 315 1.00 24.81 2.04
C ARG A 315 1.00 25.75 0.84
N PHE A 316 0.79 25.24 -0.36
CA PHE A 316 0.74 26.05 -1.56
C PHE A 316 -0.49 26.96 -1.59
N TYR A 317 -1.63 26.53 -1.04
CA TYR A 317 -2.79 27.41 -0.88
C TYR A 317 -2.45 28.62 0.02
N HIS A 318 -1.79 28.37 1.16
CA HIS A 318 -1.35 29.46 2.03
C HIS A 318 -0.28 30.34 1.39
N ALA A 319 0.68 29.76 0.64
CA ALA A 319 1.70 30.52 -0.08
C ALA A 319 1.08 31.43 -1.16
N ALA A 320 0.20 30.88 -2.00
CA ALA A 320 -0.57 31.64 -3.00
C ALA A 320 -1.34 32.81 -2.36
N ASN A 321 -1.94 32.56 -1.20
CA ASN A 321 -2.67 33.56 -0.45
C ASN A 321 -1.78 34.69 0.11
N ALA A 322 -0.56 34.37 0.52
CA ALA A 322 0.42 35.34 1.04
C ALA A 322 1.01 36.21 -0.09
N THR A 323 1.41 35.60 -1.21
CA THR A 323 1.97 36.31 -2.37
C THR A 323 1.00 37.34 -2.93
N LEU A 324 -0.26 36.95 -3.17
CA LEU A 324 -1.30 37.86 -3.68
C LEU A 324 -1.82 38.86 -2.64
N GLY A 325 -1.70 38.53 -1.35
CA GLY A 325 -2.04 39.41 -0.23
C GLY A 325 -0.94 40.40 0.13
N ARG A 326 0.24 40.28 -0.51
CA ARG A 326 1.41 41.17 -0.38
C ARG A 326 1.80 41.51 1.06
N GLN A 327 1.66 40.56 2.00
CA GLN A 327 2.33 40.68 3.29
C GLN A 327 3.84 40.53 3.07
N PRO A 328 4.70 41.35 3.71
CA PRO A 328 6.14 41.25 3.54
C PRO A 328 6.62 39.89 4.06
N GLN A 329 6.97 38.99 3.14
CA GLN A 329 7.79 37.82 3.46
C GLN A 329 9.20 38.08 2.95
N ALA A 330 10.19 37.91 3.82
CA ALA A 330 11.60 38.05 3.51
C ALA A 330 11.99 37.18 2.31
N PRO A 331 12.80 37.67 1.37
CA PRO A 331 13.14 36.91 0.17
C PRO A 331 14.25 35.89 0.46
N GLY A 332 14.04 34.64 0.05
CA GLY A 332 15.13 33.72 -0.23
C GLY A 332 14.83 32.23 -0.07
N PRO A 333 15.52 31.35 -0.83
CA PRO A 333 15.40 29.88 -0.77
C PRO A 333 15.76 29.28 0.61
N LYS A 334 16.29 30.09 1.53
CA LYS A 334 16.55 29.74 2.94
C LYS A 334 15.26 29.64 3.78
N ALA A 335 14.12 30.18 3.31
CA ALA A 335 12.82 30.04 3.98
C ALA A 335 12.22 28.63 3.88
N LEU A 336 12.66 27.82 2.90
CA LEU A 336 12.29 26.40 2.80
C LEU A 336 12.80 25.62 4.02
N HIS A 337 13.96 26.00 4.57
CA HIS A 337 14.56 25.43 5.78
C HIS A 337 14.02 26.05 7.08
N ALA A 338 13.60 27.32 7.08
CA ALA A 338 13.00 27.96 8.25
C ALA A 338 11.58 27.42 8.58
N GLY A 339 10.88 26.89 7.57
CA GLY A 339 9.59 26.21 7.72
C GLY A 339 9.63 24.91 8.53
N LEU A 340 10.82 24.30 8.73
CA LEU A 340 10.98 23.11 9.57
C LEU A 340 10.85 23.38 11.07
N ARG A 341 10.95 24.65 11.52
CA ARG A 341 10.92 24.99 12.97
C ARG A 341 9.53 25.38 13.51
N SER A 342 8.45 25.14 12.77
CA SER A 342 7.09 25.38 13.27
C SER A 342 6.52 24.11 13.92
N CYS A 343 6.98 23.81 15.14
CA CYS A 343 6.68 22.58 15.88
C CYS A 343 5.16 22.27 16.01
N GLY A 344 4.29 23.29 16.06
CA GLY A 344 2.83 23.11 16.10
C GLY A 344 2.17 22.68 14.78
N ARG A 345 2.86 22.78 13.64
CA ARG A 345 2.30 22.46 12.30
C ARG A 345 2.70 21.06 11.82
N ILE A 346 3.80 20.51 12.34
CA ILE A 346 4.20 19.11 12.14
C ILE A 346 3.15 18.18 12.78
N GLY A 347 2.51 18.59 13.88
CA GLY A 347 1.44 17.84 14.55
C GLY A 347 0.21 17.60 13.67
N ALA A 348 -0.20 18.57 12.84
CA ALA A 348 -1.35 18.42 11.95
C ALA A 348 -1.08 17.43 10.80
N THR A 349 0.12 17.47 10.21
CA THR A 349 0.54 16.48 9.19
C THR A 349 0.70 15.08 9.75
N LEU A 350 1.23 14.98 10.97
CA LEU A 350 1.37 13.71 11.67
C LEU A 350 -0.01 13.12 11.97
N GLY A 351 -0.99 13.97 12.34
CA GLY A 351 -2.38 13.57 12.55
C GLY A 351 -3.03 12.95 11.30
N ILE A 352 -2.81 13.53 10.11
CA ILE A 352 -3.35 13.00 8.84
C ILE A 352 -2.77 11.61 8.53
N ALA A 353 -1.45 11.45 8.66
CA ALA A 353 -0.79 10.16 8.44
C ALA A 353 -1.29 9.10 9.44
N VAL A 354 -1.50 9.48 10.71
CA VAL A 354 -2.05 8.60 11.75
C VAL A 354 -3.47 8.14 11.38
N VAL A 355 -4.33 9.02 10.88
CA VAL A 355 -5.68 8.62 10.42
C VAL A 355 -5.58 7.55 9.32
N PHE A 356 -4.75 7.78 8.30
CA PHE A 356 -4.53 6.80 7.23
C PHE A 356 -3.96 5.47 7.76
N LEU A 357 -3.05 5.51 8.73
CA LEU A 357 -2.49 4.31 9.36
C LEU A 357 -3.56 3.54 10.15
N VAL A 358 -4.41 4.23 10.92
CA VAL A 358 -5.49 3.61 11.70
C VAL A 358 -6.52 2.97 10.78
N VAL A 359 -6.95 3.66 9.72
CA VAL A 359 -7.88 3.10 8.73
C VAL A 359 -7.23 1.93 7.97
N SER A 360 -5.97 2.05 7.58
CA SER A 360 -5.27 0.94 6.91
C SER A 360 -5.14 -0.27 7.82
N PHE A 361 -4.77 -0.08 9.08
CA PHE A 361 -4.69 -1.14 10.06
C PHE A 361 -6.04 -1.80 10.29
N GLY A 362 -7.09 -1.00 10.48
CA GLY A 362 -8.46 -1.49 10.68
C GLY A 362 -9.03 -2.22 9.47
N ALA A 363 -8.65 -1.83 8.24
CA ALA A 363 -9.05 -2.52 7.01
C ALA A 363 -8.32 -3.86 6.83
N ILE A 364 -6.98 -3.86 7.00
CA ILE A 364 -6.12 -5.04 6.74
C ILE A 364 -6.25 -6.08 7.85
N GLN A 365 -6.42 -5.65 9.09
CA GLN A 365 -6.65 -6.53 10.25
C GLN A 365 -8.13 -6.59 10.64
N GLY A 366 -9.00 -6.14 9.74
CA GLY A 366 -10.42 -5.99 9.99
C GLY A 366 -11.14 -7.32 10.10
N VAL A 367 -12.26 -7.32 10.82
CA VAL A 367 -13.14 -8.48 10.99
C VAL A 367 -14.55 -8.10 10.55
N ARG A 368 -15.22 -8.97 9.77
CA ARG A 368 -16.58 -8.70 9.27
C ARG A 368 -17.69 -8.86 10.32
N HIS A 369 -17.54 -9.74 11.31
CA HIS A 369 -18.56 -10.05 12.31
C HIS A 369 -17.91 -10.16 13.69
N GLU A 370 -18.69 -10.10 14.77
CA GLU A 370 -18.22 -10.22 16.15
C GLU A 370 -17.62 -11.62 16.44
N GLU A 371 -16.38 -11.88 16.01
CA GLU A 371 -15.49 -12.74 16.78
C GLU A 371 -15.26 -12.04 18.12
N GLU A 372 -15.37 -12.76 19.23
CA GLU A 372 -15.14 -12.36 20.65
C GLU A 372 -14.14 -11.19 20.85
N LEU A 373 -14.55 -9.98 20.50
CA LEU A 373 -13.72 -8.77 20.51
C LEU A 373 -14.48 -7.69 21.25
N PRO A 374 -13.77 -6.85 22.04
CA PRO A 374 -14.41 -5.75 22.74
C PRO A 374 -15.05 -4.79 21.73
N ALA A 375 -16.31 -4.45 21.98
CA ALA A 375 -17.05 -3.47 21.18
C ALA A 375 -16.25 -2.17 21.06
N GLY A 376 -16.05 -1.69 19.82
CA GLY A 376 -15.34 -0.43 19.54
C GLY A 376 -13.87 -0.56 19.14
N GLY A 377 -13.30 -1.76 18.99
CA GLY A 377 -11.96 -1.94 18.44
C GLY A 377 -11.84 -1.47 16.98
N VAL A 378 -10.68 -0.89 16.61
CA VAL A 378 -10.38 -0.39 15.24
C VAL A 378 -10.62 -1.45 14.16
N ARG A 379 -10.41 -2.72 14.48
CA ARG A 379 -10.62 -3.87 13.59
C ARG A 379 -12.10 -4.14 13.25
N LEU A 380 -13.03 -3.68 14.08
CA LEU A 380 -14.47 -3.76 13.78
C LEU A 380 -14.97 -2.47 13.15
N TRP A 381 -14.71 -1.32 13.77
CA TRP A 381 -15.34 -0.08 13.32
C TRP A 381 -14.87 0.37 11.93
N VAL A 382 -13.61 0.14 11.56
CA VAL A 382 -13.11 0.58 10.24
C VAL A 382 -13.79 -0.17 9.09
N PRO A 383 -13.87 -1.52 9.08
CA PRO A 383 -14.66 -2.21 8.05
C PRO A 383 -16.11 -1.73 7.98
N HIS A 384 -16.79 -1.55 9.12
CA HIS A 384 -18.16 -1.05 9.14
C HIS A 384 -18.28 0.37 8.56
N LEU A 385 -17.33 1.25 8.88
CA LEU A 385 -17.26 2.60 8.33
C LEU A 385 -17.10 2.57 6.80
N LEU A 386 -16.15 1.76 6.30
CA LEU A 386 -15.88 1.63 4.87
C LEU A 386 -17.09 1.01 4.14
N GLU A 387 -17.69 -0.03 4.69
CA GLU A 387 -18.88 -0.68 4.14
C GLU A 387 -20.09 0.29 4.13
N GLY A 388 -20.24 1.13 5.16
CA GLY A 388 -21.23 2.20 5.18
C GLY A 388 -21.02 3.27 4.09
N LEU A 389 -19.80 3.39 3.57
CA LEU A 389 -19.46 4.22 2.41
C LEU A 389 -19.55 3.44 1.08
N GLY A 390 -20.00 2.18 1.10
CA GLY A 390 -20.08 1.31 -0.07
C GLY A 390 -18.75 0.71 -0.52
N ILE A 391 -17.72 0.71 0.34
CA ILE A 391 -16.37 0.21 0.03
C ILE A 391 -16.08 -1.00 0.92
N SER A 392 -15.94 -2.19 0.36
CA SER A 392 -15.48 -3.35 1.16
C SER A 392 -13.95 -3.37 1.23
N PRO A 393 -13.35 -3.50 2.42
CA PRO A 393 -11.90 -3.72 2.55
C PRO A 393 -11.50 -5.17 2.28
N PHE A 394 -12.44 -6.09 2.04
CA PHE A 394 -12.19 -7.51 1.83
C PHE A 394 -12.43 -7.88 0.36
N ALA A 395 -11.67 -8.85 -0.13
CA ALA A 395 -11.77 -9.30 -1.52
C ALA A 395 -13.14 -9.92 -1.83
N ASP A 396 -13.72 -9.54 -2.97
CA ASP A 396 -14.94 -10.08 -3.54
C ASP A 396 -14.65 -10.84 -4.85
N PHE A 397 -14.85 -12.15 -4.78
CA PHE A 397 -14.71 -13.14 -5.82
C PHE A 397 -16.04 -13.87 -6.09
N PHE A 398 -17.18 -13.31 -5.66
CA PHE A 398 -18.48 -13.94 -5.82
C PHE A 398 -18.76 -14.30 -7.28
N GLU A 399 -18.89 -15.59 -7.59
CA GLU A 399 -19.10 -16.13 -8.95
C GLU A 399 -18.04 -15.70 -9.98
N GLN A 400 -16.82 -15.35 -9.55
CA GLN A 400 -15.77 -14.88 -10.45
C GLN A 400 -14.78 -15.98 -10.86
N ASP A 401 -14.27 -15.83 -12.08
CA ASP A 401 -13.26 -16.70 -12.68
C ASP A 401 -11.85 -16.18 -12.37
N ILE A 402 -11.28 -16.71 -11.29
CA ILE A 402 -9.98 -16.27 -10.79
C ILE A 402 -8.85 -16.99 -11.53
N SER A 403 -9.00 -18.30 -11.72
CA SER A 403 -8.15 -19.08 -12.60
C SER A 403 -8.59 -18.93 -14.07
N ALA A 404 -7.64 -18.93 -15.00
CA ALA A 404 -7.94 -18.69 -16.41
C ALA A 404 -8.61 -19.93 -17.04
N LYS A 405 -9.92 -19.82 -17.31
CA LYS A 405 -10.68 -20.84 -18.04
C LYS A 405 -10.34 -20.82 -19.55
N PRO A 406 -10.25 -21.99 -20.20
CA PRO A 406 -10.24 -22.06 -21.66
C PRO A 406 -11.64 -21.75 -22.23
N ASP A 407 -11.69 -21.26 -23.48
CA ASP A 407 -12.92 -20.77 -24.14
C ASP A 407 -14.07 -21.79 -24.24
N ARG A 408 -13.78 -23.10 -24.15
CA ARG A 408 -14.77 -24.19 -24.19
C ARG A 408 -14.63 -25.14 -23.01
N TRP A 409 -14.60 -24.58 -21.80
CA TRP A 409 -14.50 -25.37 -20.57
C TRP A 409 -15.70 -26.31 -20.38
N THR A 410 -15.43 -27.61 -20.32
CA THR A 410 -16.35 -28.65 -19.82
C THR A 410 -15.66 -29.42 -18.70
N GLU A 411 -16.43 -29.96 -17.74
CA GLU A 411 -15.87 -30.76 -16.63
C GLU A 411 -15.05 -31.98 -17.13
N GLU A 412 -15.35 -32.47 -18.34
CA GLU A 412 -14.68 -33.60 -18.98
C GLU A 412 -13.28 -33.29 -19.55
N GLN A 413 -13.00 -32.05 -19.96
CA GLN A 413 -11.69 -31.68 -20.54
C GLN A 413 -10.54 -31.67 -19.52
N GLY A 414 -10.87 -31.83 -18.23
CA GLY A 414 -9.93 -32.04 -17.16
C GLY A 414 -9.23 -30.77 -16.67
N ILE A 415 -9.03 -30.70 -15.36
CA ILE A 415 -8.40 -29.56 -14.65
C ILE A 415 -7.00 -29.20 -15.15
N LYS A 416 -6.28 -30.09 -15.85
CA LYS A 416 -4.88 -29.88 -16.29
C LYS A 416 -4.68 -28.73 -17.26
N THR A 417 -5.71 -28.34 -18.01
CA THR A 417 -5.64 -27.25 -19.00
C THR A 417 -5.81 -25.87 -18.36
N VAL A 418 -6.34 -25.80 -17.14
CA VAL A 418 -6.60 -24.54 -16.43
C VAL A 418 -5.29 -23.98 -15.89
N LYS A 419 -4.97 -22.76 -16.31
CA LYS A 419 -3.87 -22.00 -15.74
C LYS A 419 -4.34 -21.38 -14.42
N GLY A 420 -3.86 -21.96 -13.32
CA GLY A 420 -4.21 -21.54 -11.97
C GLY A 420 -3.84 -20.10 -11.65
N ALA A 421 -4.67 -19.45 -10.85
CA ALA A 421 -4.41 -18.13 -10.30
C ALA A 421 -3.16 -18.12 -9.40
N ARG A 422 -2.42 -17.01 -9.37
CA ARG A 422 -1.25 -16.83 -8.51
C ARG A 422 -1.63 -16.06 -7.25
N LEU A 423 -1.90 -16.77 -6.17
CA LEU A 423 -2.37 -16.21 -4.89
C LEU A 423 -1.51 -16.68 -3.69
N LYS A 424 -0.26 -17.07 -3.96
CA LYS A 424 0.68 -17.53 -2.94
C LYS A 424 0.85 -16.47 -1.85
N ALA A 425 0.68 -16.88 -0.60
CA ALA A 425 0.75 -16.02 0.58
C ALA A 425 -0.20 -14.79 0.56
N ALA A 426 -1.21 -14.78 -0.31
CA ALA A 426 -2.20 -13.72 -0.35
C ALA A 426 -2.99 -13.69 0.97
N ASN A 427 -3.30 -12.50 1.46
CA ASN A 427 -4.22 -12.33 2.58
C ASN A 427 -5.64 -12.14 2.03
N LEU A 428 -6.48 -13.16 2.22
CA LEU A 428 -7.86 -13.29 1.73
C LEU A 428 -8.81 -13.54 2.91
N THR A 429 -8.49 -12.96 4.07
CA THR A 429 -9.30 -13.12 5.28
C THR A 429 -10.65 -12.43 5.07
N HIS A 430 -11.74 -13.10 5.46
CA HIS A 430 -13.11 -12.64 5.20
C HIS A 430 -13.46 -12.40 3.72
N ALA A 431 -12.68 -12.95 2.78
CA ALA A 431 -12.99 -12.83 1.36
C ALA A 431 -14.33 -13.50 1.03
N GLN A 432 -15.10 -12.89 0.15
CA GLN A 432 -16.32 -13.47 -0.41
C GLN A 432 -15.96 -14.23 -1.68
N ALA A 433 -15.89 -15.54 -1.63
CA ALA A 433 -15.47 -16.40 -2.74
C ALA A 433 -16.47 -17.53 -3.02
N ARG A 434 -17.74 -17.28 -2.71
CA ARG A 434 -18.83 -18.22 -2.99
C ARG A 434 -18.91 -18.46 -4.49
N ARG A 435 -18.93 -19.73 -4.91
CA ARG A 435 -18.94 -20.16 -6.32
C ARG A 435 -17.77 -19.62 -7.16
N ALA A 436 -16.67 -19.23 -6.52
CA ALA A 436 -15.47 -18.79 -7.23
C ALA A 436 -14.77 -19.96 -7.93
N PHE A 437 -14.19 -19.71 -9.10
CA PHE A 437 -13.40 -20.70 -9.84
C PHE A 437 -11.90 -20.54 -9.54
N LEU A 438 -11.38 -21.43 -8.69
CA LEU A 438 -10.00 -21.43 -8.17
C LEU A 438 -9.23 -22.71 -8.56
N VAL A 439 -9.66 -23.39 -9.63
CA VAL A 439 -9.00 -24.61 -10.13
C VAL A 439 -7.51 -24.37 -10.37
N ASN A 440 -6.67 -25.28 -9.88
CA ASN A 440 -5.21 -25.21 -9.91
C ASN A 440 -4.59 -23.94 -9.29
N ALA A 441 -5.34 -23.13 -8.54
CA ALA A 441 -4.80 -21.90 -7.97
C ALA A 441 -3.64 -22.20 -7.00
N ASP A 442 -2.57 -21.41 -7.08
CA ASP A 442 -1.48 -21.45 -6.12
C ASP A 442 -1.88 -20.60 -4.90
N LEU A 443 -2.35 -21.27 -3.84
CA LEU A 443 -2.79 -20.68 -2.58
C LEU A 443 -1.84 -21.05 -1.42
N ARG A 444 -0.59 -21.43 -1.75
CA ARG A 444 0.38 -21.86 -0.73
C ARG A 444 0.62 -20.77 0.30
N GLY A 445 0.42 -21.09 1.57
CA GLY A 445 0.58 -20.13 2.67
C GLY A 445 -0.41 -18.97 2.66
N ALA A 446 -1.44 -18.98 1.79
CA ALA A 446 -2.46 -17.94 1.76
C ALA A 446 -3.28 -17.96 3.07
N ASN A 447 -3.80 -16.80 3.46
CA ASN A 447 -4.66 -16.66 4.62
C ASN A 447 -6.10 -16.48 4.18
N LEU A 448 -6.89 -17.55 4.21
CA LEU A 448 -8.31 -17.65 3.89
C LEU A 448 -9.18 -17.77 5.15
N ALA A 449 -8.69 -17.33 6.31
CA ALA A 449 -9.45 -17.41 7.55
C ALA A 449 -10.78 -16.65 7.40
N PHE A 450 -11.87 -17.27 7.84
CA PHE A 450 -13.24 -16.73 7.73
C PHE A 450 -13.72 -16.43 6.31
N ALA A 451 -13.02 -16.87 5.27
CA ALA A 451 -13.45 -16.69 3.90
C ALA A 451 -14.72 -17.51 3.63
N ASP A 452 -15.62 -16.96 2.81
CA ASP A 452 -16.78 -17.67 2.32
C ASP A 452 -16.45 -18.36 1.01
N LEU A 453 -16.16 -19.65 1.05
CA LEU A 453 -15.79 -20.49 -0.10
C LEU A 453 -16.92 -21.48 -0.46
N ARG A 454 -18.17 -21.20 -0.04
CA ARG A 454 -19.30 -22.10 -0.32
C ARG A 454 -19.44 -22.34 -1.81
N GLU A 455 -19.60 -23.61 -2.19
CA GLU A 455 -19.76 -24.02 -3.60
C GLU A 455 -18.58 -23.60 -4.52
N ALA A 456 -17.43 -23.22 -3.97
CA ALA A 456 -16.26 -22.85 -4.77
C ALA A 456 -15.59 -24.08 -5.41
N ASP A 457 -15.03 -23.92 -6.59
CA ASP A 457 -14.27 -24.96 -7.30
C ASP A 457 -12.77 -24.80 -7.00
N LEU A 458 -12.26 -25.63 -6.11
CA LEU A 458 -10.86 -25.65 -5.66
C LEU A 458 -10.11 -26.89 -6.19
N ARG A 459 -10.60 -27.51 -7.27
CA ARG A 459 -9.98 -28.74 -7.79
C ARG A 459 -8.53 -28.51 -8.18
N GLY A 460 -7.64 -29.38 -7.74
CA GLY A 460 -6.20 -29.27 -7.98
C GLY A 460 -5.52 -28.04 -7.35
N ALA A 461 -6.23 -27.23 -6.55
CA ALA A 461 -5.65 -26.06 -5.91
C ALA A 461 -4.55 -26.46 -4.91
N ASP A 462 -3.49 -25.65 -4.83
CA ASP A 462 -2.38 -25.86 -3.92
C ASP A 462 -2.58 -25.05 -2.63
N LEU A 463 -3.15 -25.69 -1.61
CA LEU A 463 -3.46 -25.11 -0.30
C LEU A 463 -2.39 -25.45 0.75
N ARG A 464 -1.18 -25.87 0.34
CA ARG A 464 -0.14 -26.27 1.30
C ARG A 464 0.19 -25.12 2.25
N ASN A 465 0.15 -25.40 3.54
CA ASN A 465 0.35 -24.43 4.63
C ASN A 465 -0.62 -23.23 4.61
N ALA A 466 -1.72 -23.28 3.85
CA ALA A 466 -2.73 -22.22 3.85
C ALA A 466 -3.49 -22.22 5.19
N ARG A 467 -3.97 -21.05 5.62
CA ARG A 467 -4.82 -20.91 6.81
C ARG A 467 -6.26 -20.76 6.38
N LEU A 468 -7.12 -21.68 6.78
CA LEU A 468 -8.55 -21.71 6.47
C LEU A 468 -9.39 -21.75 7.76
N ARG A 469 -8.88 -21.22 8.88
CA ARG A 469 -9.59 -21.19 10.17
C ARG A 469 -10.99 -20.62 9.98
N ALA A 470 -12.02 -21.38 10.38
CA ALA A 470 -13.43 -21.02 10.30
C ALA A 470 -13.89 -20.54 8.90
N ALA A 471 -13.20 -20.97 7.84
CA ALA A 471 -13.65 -20.75 6.47
C ALA A 471 -14.93 -21.56 6.20
N LYS A 472 -15.86 -21.00 5.43
CA LYS A 472 -17.12 -21.67 5.06
C LYS A 472 -16.89 -22.45 3.77
N LEU A 473 -16.79 -23.77 3.86
CA LEU A 473 -16.49 -24.64 2.72
C LEU A 473 -17.68 -25.48 2.24
N HIS A 474 -18.88 -25.31 2.79
CA HIS A 474 -20.05 -26.13 2.42
C HIS A 474 -20.25 -26.24 0.89
N LYS A 475 -20.26 -27.49 0.39
CA LYS A 475 -20.34 -27.86 -1.05
C LYS A 475 -19.17 -27.40 -1.94
N ALA A 476 -18.06 -26.94 -1.38
CA ALA A 476 -16.85 -26.66 -2.16
C ALA A 476 -16.21 -27.96 -2.67
N ASP A 477 -15.64 -27.93 -3.87
CA ASP A 477 -14.95 -29.08 -4.45
C ASP A 477 -13.44 -29.00 -4.19
N LEU A 478 -12.94 -29.86 -3.29
CA LEU A 478 -11.53 -30.01 -2.98
C LEU A 478 -10.88 -31.22 -3.68
N SER A 479 -11.49 -31.78 -4.72
CA SER A 479 -10.93 -32.93 -5.45
C SER A 479 -9.53 -32.60 -5.98
N ASP A 480 -8.58 -33.52 -5.84
CA ASP A 480 -7.17 -33.31 -6.20
C ASP A 480 -6.42 -32.14 -5.53
N ALA A 481 -7.05 -31.40 -4.60
CA ALA A 481 -6.39 -30.30 -3.90
C ALA A 481 -5.27 -30.79 -2.97
N TYR A 482 -4.19 -30.01 -2.87
CA TYR A 482 -3.04 -30.29 -2.01
C TYR A 482 -3.19 -29.58 -0.66
N LEU A 483 -3.43 -30.35 0.40
CA LEU A 483 -3.75 -29.80 1.72
C LEU A 483 -2.62 -29.88 2.76
N ARG A 484 -1.48 -30.52 2.46
CA ARG A 484 -0.40 -30.73 3.44
C ARG A 484 -0.07 -29.45 4.24
N GLY A 485 -0.16 -29.54 5.57
CA GLY A 485 0.12 -28.44 6.50
C GLY A 485 -0.97 -27.36 6.59
N ALA A 486 -2.10 -27.50 5.90
CA ALA A 486 -3.18 -26.52 5.95
C ALA A 486 -3.86 -26.47 7.32
N GLY A 487 -4.29 -25.27 7.73
CA GLY A 487 -5.08 -25.08 8.94
C GLY A 487 -6.57 -25.06 8.63
N LEU A 488 -7.29 -26.15 8.91
CA LEU A 488 -8.75 -26.30 8.76
C LEU A 488 -9.45 -26.24 10.11
N GLN A 489 -8.98 -25.39 11.03
CA GLN A 489 -9.56 -25.32 12.37
C GLN A 489 -10.97 -24.71 12.34
N GLN A 490 -11.90 -25.25 13.12
CA GLN A 490 -13.29 -24.75 13.20
C GLN A 490 -14.02 -24.71 11.85
N VAL A 491 -13.58 -25.53 10.89
CA VAL A 491 -14.23 -25.65 9.57
C VAL A 491 -15.28 -26.75 9.63
N ASP A 492 -16.39 -26.56 8.92
CA ASP A 492 -17.34 -27.63 8.65
C ASP A 492 -16.93 -28.40 7.39
N LEU A 493 -16.48 -29.64 7.57
CA LEU A 493 -16.07 -30.57 6.52
C LEU A 493 -17.08 -31.72 6.36
N SER A 494 -18.30 -31.60 6.88
CA SER A 494 -19.27 -32.68 6.84
C SER A 494 -19.47 -33.25 5.43
N GLY A 495 -19.31 -34.56 5.25
CA GLY A 495 -19.48 -35.26 3.97
C GLY A 495 -18.35 -35.09 2.95
N PHE A 496 -17.25 -34.41 3.29
CA PHE A 496 -16.14 -34.21 2.36
C PHE A 496 -15.38 -35.50 2.05
N ASN A 497 -14.92 -35.63 0.80
CA ASN A 497 -14.00 -36.69 0.41
C ASN A 497 -12.55 -36.24 0.54
N LEU A 498 -11.87 -36.67 1.61
CA LEU A 498 -10.45 -36.45 1.83
C LEU A 498 -9.59 -37.68 1.54
N GLY A 499 -10.19 -38.74 0.98
CA GLY A 499 -9.51 -39.99 0.65
C GLY A 499 -8.34 -39.79 -0.32
N GLN A 500 -7.32 -40.65 -0.19
CA GLN A 500 -6.06 -40.64 -0.94
C GLN A 500 -5.18 -39.37 -0.77
N LYS A 501 -5.68 -38.30 -0.15
CA LYS A 501 -4.96 -37.02 -0.03
C LYS A 501 -3.79 -37.11 0.93
N ASP A 502 -2.79 -36.27 0.69
CA ASP A 502 -1.70 -36.01 1.64
C ASP A 502 -2.14 -34.95 2.66
N LEU A 503 -2.57 -35.40 3.84
CA LEU A 503 -3.06 -34.57 4.95
C LEU A 503 -2.00 -34.39 6.04
N ARG A 504 -0.72 -34.63 5.73
CA ARG A 504 0.35 -34.51 6.73
C ARG A 504 0.40 -33.11 7.32
N GLY A 505 0.43 -33.01 8.65
CA GLY A 505 0.50 -31.72 9.34
C GLY A 505 -0.77 -30.87 9.22
N VAL A 506 -1.87 -31.39 8.68
CA VAL A 506 -3.13 -30.63 8.58
C VAL A 506 -3.76 -30.51 9.96
N SER A 507 -4.18 -29.31 10.32
CA SER A 507 -4.86 -29.07 11.59
C SER A 507 -6.36 -29.04 11.37
N PHE A 508 -7.05 -30.09 11.81
CA PHE A 508 -8.52 -30.20 11.88
C PHE A 508 -9.10 -29.75 13.22
N ARG A 509 -8.29 -29.16 14.11
CA ARG A 509 -8.73 -28.80 15.47
C ARG A 509 -10.10 -28.11 15.51
N LYS A 510 -11.05 -28.63 16.29
CA LYS A 510 -12.44 -28.11 16.38
C LYS A 510 -13.26 -28.15 15.08
N ALA A 511 -12.80 -28.88 14.05
CA ALA A 511 -13.56 -29.05 12.81
C ALA A 511 -14.69 -30.06 13.00
N ASN A 512 -15.77 -29.87 12.25
CA ASN A 512 -16.79 -30.90 12.07
C ASN A 512 -16.36 -31.83 10.95
N VAL A 513 -16.15 -33.10 11.26
CA VAL A 513 -15.67 -34.13 10.32
C VAL A 513 -16.67 -35.27 10.16
N GLN A 514 -17.95 -35.00 10.43
CA GLN A 514 -19.05 -35.93 10.21
C GLN A 514 -19.07 -36.46 8.78
N ASP A 515 -19.17 -37.78 8.60
CA ASP A 515 -19.25 -38.46 7.29
C ASP A 515 -18.08 -38.14 6.33
N VAL A 516 -16.93 -37.69 6.85
CA VAL A 516 -15.72 -37.49 6.03
C VAL A 516 -15.15 -38.83 5.59
N LYS A 517 -14.79 -38.93 4.30
CA LYS A 517 -14.11 -40.11 3.76
C LYS A 517 -12.60 -39.98 3.93
N TRP A 518 -11.98 -40.92 4.64
CA TRP A 518 -10.56 -40.92 4.99
C TRP A 518 -9.74 -41.97 4.24
N ASP A 519 -10.36 -42.75 3.35
CA ASP A 519 -9.76 -43.95 2.75
C ASP A 519 -8.39 -43.65 2.11
N ASN A 520 -7.33 -44.29 2.62
CA ASN A 520 -5.92 -44.05 2.25
C ASN A 520 -5.39 -42.61 2.38
N ALA A 521 -6.12 -41.69 3.02
CA ALA A 521 -5.58 -40.37 3.33
C ALA A 521 -4.33 -40.52 4.22
N ASN A 522 -3.29 -39.70 4.02
CA ASN A 522 -2.10 -39.75 4.88
C ASN A 522 -2.23 -38.75 6.03
N LEU A 523 -2.45 -39.26 7.24
CA LEU A 523 -2.71 -38.45 8.43
C LEU A 523 -1.47 -38.19 9.31
N GLN A 524 -0.26 -38.52 8.86
CA GLN A 524 0.92 -38.35 9.70
C GLN A 524 1.11 -36.88 10.16
N GLY A 525 1.08 -36.66 11.48
CA GLY A 525 1.18 -35.36 12.13
C GLY A 525 -0.05 -34.46 11.96
N ALA A 526 -1.19 -35.00 11.51
CA ALA A 526 -2.44 -34.24 11.50
C ALA A 526 -2.93 -34.00 12.94
N ASP A 527 -3.53 -32.84 13.18
CA ASP A 527 -4.12 -32.48 14.49
C ASP A 527 -5.64 -32.65 14.42
N LEU A 528 -6.14 -33.73 15.01
CA LEU A 528 -7.55 -34.12 15.09
C LEU A 528 -8.11 -33.89 16.52
N ARG A 529 -7.50 -33.01 17.31
CA ARG A 529 -8.02 -32.66 18.65
C ARG A 529 -9.32 -31.88 18.54
N GLU A 530 -10.24 -32.15 19.46
CA GLU A 530 -11.50 -31.44 19.63
C GLU A 530 -12.42 -31.49 18.38
N VAL A 531 -12.20 -32.44 17.47
CA VAL A 531 -13.10 -32.63 16.31
C VAL A 531 -14.44 -33.22 16.73
N THR A 532 -15.48 -32.97 15.94
CA THR A 532 -16.82 -33.55 16.15
C THR A 532 -17.22 -34.44 14.98
N GLY A 533 -18.02 -35.49 15.26
CA GLY A 533 -18.56 -36.38 14.22
C GLY A 533 -17.56 -37.35 13.61
N LEU A 534 -16.40 -37.56 14.24
CA LEU A 534 -15.39 -38.51 13.75
C LEU A 534 -15.85 -39.96 14.00
N ASP A 535 -15.86 -40.77 12.95
CA ASP A 535 -16.02 -42.23 13.06
C ASP A 535 -14.63 -42.92 13.15
N PRO A 536 -14.29 -43.56 14.29
CA PRO A 536 -13.03 -44.27 14.46
C PRO A 536 -12.78 -45.36 13.42
N GLU A 537 -13.82 -46.05 12.94
CA GLU A 537 -13.67 -47.12 11.95
C GLU A 537 -13.37 -46.56 10.57
N ALA A 538 -13.99 -45.44 10.19
CA ALA A 538 -13.61 -44.70 8.99
C ALA A 538 -12.17 -44.20 9.05
N LEU A 539 -11.73 -43.72 10.21
CA LEU A 539 -10.37 -43.22 10.42
C LEU A 539 -9.32 -44.32 10.25
N ARG A 540 -9.58 -45.54 10.73
CA ARG A 540 -8.67 -46.70 10.62
C ARG A 540 -8.35 -47.09 9.16
N ARG A 541 -9.20 -46.70 8.20
CA ARG A 541 -8.95 -46.89 6.75
C ARG A 541 -7.93 -45.90 6.17
N ALA A 542 -7.55 -44.86 6.92
CA ALA A 542 -6.50 -43.94 6.53
C ALA A 542 -5.10 -44.55 6.72
N ARG A 543 -4.11 -43.98 6.02
CA ARG A 543 -2.70 -44.25 6.28
C ARG A 543 -2.22 -43.39 7.44
N ASN A 544 -1.34 -43.96 8.25
CA ASN A 544 -0.62 -43.25 9.30
C ASN A 544 -1.54 -42.56 10.32
N TRP A 545 -2.78 -43.04 10.50
CA TRP A 545 -3.71 -42.47 11.48
C TRP A 545 -3.13 -42.53 12.89
N VAL A 546 -2.45 -43.61 13.24
CA VAL A 546 -1.73 -43.76 14.53
C VAL A 546 -0.65 -42.70 14.77
N LEU A 547 -0.26 -41.93 13.75
CA LEU A 547 0.74 -40.86 13.84
C LEU A 547 0.11 -39.47 13.85
N ALA A 548 -1.19 -39.35 14.12
CA ALA A 548 -1.91 -38.09 14.30
C ALA A 548 -2.12 -37.77 15.80
N ASP A 549 -2.41 -36.50 16.09
CA ASP A 549 -2.75 -36.01 17.43
C ASP A 549 -4.26 -36.03 17.66
N TYR A 550 -4.69 -36.48 18.84
CA TYR A 550 -6.09 -36.70 19.20
C TYR A 550 -6.43 -36.11 20.57
N SER A 551 -7.72 -35.88 20.82
CA SER A 551 -8.20 -35.55 22.16
C SER A 551 -8.11 -36.76 23.10
N PRO A 552 -7.98 -36.56 24.43
CA PRO A 552 -7.92 -37.64 25.41
C PRO A 552 -9.06 -38.67 25.28
N ASP A 553 -10.29 -38.21 25.05
CA ASP A 553 -11.46 -39.10 24.95
C ASP A 553 -11.36 -40.04 23.73
N LEU A 554 -10.88 -39.51 22.60
CA LEU A 554 -10.72 -40.26 21.36
C LEU A 554 -9.52 -41.21 21.39
N LEU A 555 -8.47 -40.89 22.16
CA LEU A 555 -7.34 -41.81 22.37
C LEU A 555 -7.81 -43.13 22.97
N ALA A 556 -8.72 -43.08 23.94
CA ALA A 556 -9.29 -44.27 24.57
C ALA A 556 -10.08 -45.13 23.56
N GLU A 557 -10.93 -44.50 22.74
CA GLU A 557 -11.70 -45.20 21.68
C GLU A 557 -10.81 -45.83 20.61
N LEU A 558 -9.69 -45.18 20.27
CA LEU A 558 -8.72 -45.68 19.29
C LEU A 558 -7.79 -46.77 19.86
N GLY A 559 -7.82 -47.01 21.17
CA GLY A 559 -6.89 -47.93 21.84
C GLY A 559 -5.46 -47.42 21.89
N LEU A 560 -5.27 -46.09 21.89
CA LEU A 560 -3.96 -45.44 21.98
C LEU A 560 -3.66 -45.00 23.43
N PRO A 561 -2.37 -44.93 23.83
CA PRO A 561 -2.01 -44.46 25.17
C PRO A 561 -2.48 -43.02 25.45
N PRO A 562 -2.81 -42.65 26.70
CA PRO A 562 -3.24 -41.29 27.03
C PRO A 562 -2.15 -40.23 26.79
N ASP A 563 -0.88 -40.63 26.84
CA ASP A 563 0.31 -39.81 26.58
C ASP A 563 0.79 -39.87 25.11
N HIS A 564 -0.01 -40.43 24.20
CA HIS A 564 0.37 -40.69 22.80
C HIS A 564 0.86 -39.45 22.03
N GLY A 565 0.21 -38.29 22.24
CA GLY A 565 0.65 -37.04 21.60
C GLY A 565 2.06 -36.61 22.05
N GLU A 566 2.39 -36.75 23.35
CA GLU A 566 3.74 -36.47 23.85
C GLU A 566 4.77 -37.45 23.29
N ARG A 567 4.38 -38.73 23.19
CA ARG A 567 5.19 -39.78 22.59
C ARG A 567 5.55 -39.47 21.14
N LEU A 568 4.60 -39.00 20.33
CA LEU A 568 4.87 -38.57 18.96
C LEU A 568 5.87 -37.41 18.89
N GLN A 569 5.73 -36.40 19.76
CA GLN A 569 6.65 -35.25 19.81
C GLN A 569 8.08 -35.65 20.22
N LYS A 570 8.20 -36.56 21.20
CA LYS A 570 9.47 -37.12 21.68
C LYS A 570 10.05 -38.18 20.74
N ARG A 571 9.32 -38.57 19.70
CA ARG A 571 9.64 -39.70 18.80
C ARG A 571 9.80 -41.03 19.54
N ASP A 572 9.00 -41.22 20.59
CA ASP A 572 9.06 -42.36 21.49
C ASP A 572 7.72 -43.10 21.56
N LEU A 573 7.55 -44.07 20.68
CA LEU A 573 6.40 -44.97 20.56
C LEU A 573 6.72 -46.37 21.13
N HIS A 574 7.52 -46.45 22.19
CA HIS A 574 7.82 -47.73 22.84
C HIS A 574 6.54 -48.43 23.31
N GLY A 575 6.47 -49.74 23.12
CA GLY A 575 5.32 -50.57 23.50
C GLY A 575 4.01 -50.22 22.80
N LEU A 576 4.03 -49.40 21.73
CA LEU A 576 2.82 -49.08 20.97
C LEU A 576 2.19 -50.37 20.41
N SER A 577 0.90 -50.59 20.64
CA SER A 577 0.18 -51.78 20.19
C SER A 577 -0.87 -51.44 19.14
N VAL A 578 -0.50 -51.54 17.86
CA VAL A 578 -1.37 -51.23 16.72
C VAL A 578 -1.26 -52.29 15.62
N LYS A 579 -2.11 -53.31 15.73
CA LYS A 579 -2.21 -54.40 14.76
C LYS A 579 -2.84 -53.92 13.45
N ASP A 580 -2.35 -54.46 12.33
CA ASP A 580 -2.81 -54.22 10.96
C ASP A 580 -2.77 -52.74 10.51
N ALA A 581 -2.07 -51.89 11.27
CA ALA A 581 -1.98 -50.47 10.99
C ALA A 581 -1.30 -50.22 9.62
N ASN A 582 -1.91 -49.37 8.81
CA ASN A 582 -1.34 -48.97 7.53
C ASN A 582 -0.36 -47.81 7.73
N LEU A 583 0.92 -48.14 7.90
CA LEU A 583 2.03 -47.20 8.08
C LEU A 583 2.75 -46.85 6.77
N THR A 584 2.13 -47.14 5.61
CA THR A 584 2.76 -46.94 4.30
C THR A 584 3.21 -45.48 4.11
N ASN A 585 4.45 -45.27 3.65
CA ASN A 585 5.08 -43.95 3.50
C ASN A 585 5.22 -43.14 4.81
N ALA A 586 5.13 -43.76 5.99
CA ALA A 586 5.38 -43.05 7.24
C ALA A 586 6.85 -42.60 7.34
N ARG A 587 7.07 -41.47 8.00
CA ARG A 587 8.41 -40.97 8.36
C ARG A 587 8.68 -41.24 9.82
N LEU A 588 9.37 -42.33 10.12
CA LEU A 588 9.68 -42.84 11.46
C LEU A 588 11.20 -42.92 11.71
N ARG A 589 12.00 -42.16 10.96
CA ARG A 589 13.46 -42.11 11.12
C ARG A 589 13.85 -41.81 12.57
N GLY A 590 14.63 -42.71 13.15
CA GLY A 590 15.14 -42.61 14.52
C GLY A 590 14.09 -42.70 15.61
N PHE A 591 12.87 -43.15 15.33
CA PHE A 591 11.85 -43.34 16.36
C PHE A 591 12.22 -44.50 17.29
N ASN A 592 11.89 -44.36 18.58
CA ASN A 592 11.87 -45.48 19.50
C ASN A 592 10.54 -46.23 19.35
N LEU A 593 10.61 -47.47 18.89
CA LEU A 593 9.52 -48.43 18.70
C LEU A 593 9.84 -49.74 19.45
N ARG A 594 10.68 -49.67 20.50
CA ARG A 594 11.08 -50.83 21.29
C ARG A 594 9.85 -51.53 21.87
N GLY A 595 9.74 -52.83 21.64
CA GLY A 595 8.61 -53.64 22.11
C GLY A 595 7.26 -53.29 21.48
N ALA A 596 7.22 -52.48 20.42
CA ALA A 596 5.97 -52.15 19.75
C ALA A 596 5.37 -53.40 19.08
N SER A 597 4.05 -53.55 19.16
CA SER A 597 3.28 -54.54 18.42
C SER A 597 2.73 -53.93 17.15
N LEU A 598 3.33 -54.33 16.03
CA LEU A 598 3.05 -53.91 14.65
C LEU A 598 2.72 -55.14 13.78
N GLU A 599 2.08 -56.15 14.39
CA GLU A 599 1.63 -57.36 13.70
C GLU A 599 0.77 -56.99 12.48
N GLY A 600 1.06 -57.58 11.32
CA GLY A 600 0.35 -57.35 10.06
C GLY A 600 0.51 -55.94 9.46
N ALA A 601 1.27 -55.05 10.10
CA ALA A 601 1.36 -53.66 9.70
C ALA A 601 1.89 -53.49 8.26
N GLY A 602 1.28 -52.56 7.53
CA GLY A 602 1.77 -52.15 6.21
C GLY A 602 2.88 -51.12 6.35
N LEU A 603 4.15 -51.54 6.23
CA LEU A 603 5.33 -50.67 6.38
C LEU A 603 5.98 -50.31 5.04
N SER A 604 5.35 -50.62 3.92
CA SER A 604 5.88 -50.34 2.58
C SER A 604 6.25 -48.86 2.43
N TRP A 605 7.42 -48.58 1.86
CA TRP A 605 7.95 -47.23 1.64
C TRP A 605 8.15 -46.37 2.89
N THR A 606 8.11 -46.97 4.07
CA THR A 606 8.34 -46.26 5.35
C THR A 606 9.82 -45.92 5.52
N ASP A 607 10.12 -44.75 6.06
CA ASP A 607 11.46 -44.42 6.54
C ASP A 607 11.59 -44.81 8.02
N LEU A 608 12.25 -45.93 8.29
CA LEU A 608 12.61 -46.44 9.61
C LEU A 608 14.14 -46.36 9.84
N SER A 609 14.86 -45.55 9.06
CA SER A 609 16.31 -45.47 9.17
C SER A 609 16.73 -45.06 10.59
N GLY A 610 17.65 -45.82 11.19
CA GLY A 610 18.11 -45.63 12.57
C GLY A 610 17.05 -45.79 13.67
N ALA A 611 15.84 -46.26 13.36
CA ALA A 611 14.79 -46.50 14.35
C ALA A 611 15.17 -47.64 15.31
N ASP A 612 14.65 -47.59 16.54
CA ASP A 612 14.84 -48.62 17.56
C ASP A 612 13.61 -49.51 17.66
N LEU A 613 13.66 -50.68 17.04
CA LEU A 613 12.61 -51.71 16.99
C LEU A 613 12.97 -52.93 17.85
N ARG A 614 13.83 -52.76 18.87
CA ARG A 614 14.26 -53.89 19.72
C ARG A 614 13.07 -54.58 20.37
N GLY A 615 12.99 -55.90 20.24
CA GLY A 615 11.89 -56.70 20.77
C GLY A 615 10.51 -56.38 20.18
N ALA A 616 10.43 -55.64 19.07
CA ALA A 616 9.15 -55.33 18.43
C ALA A 616 8.53 -56.59 17.80
N ASN A 617 7.21 -56.71 17.88
CA ASN A 617 6.44 -57.72 17.15
C ASN A 617 6.07 -57.16 15.78
N LEU A 618 6.68 -57.72 14.73
CA LEU A 618 6.52 -57.39 13.32
C LEU A 618 6.01 -58.61 12.52
N GLN A 619 5.36 -59.56 13.20
CA GLN A 619 4.83 -60.76 12.57
C GLN A 619 3.90 -60.40 11.42
N GLY A 620 4.11 -60.97 10.24
CA GLY A 620 3.30 -60.70 9.04
C GLY A 620 3.41 -59.28 8.46
N ALA A 621 4.26 -58.41 9.01
CA ALA A 621 4.40 -57.03 8.52
C ALA A 621 5.00 -56.99 7.10
N ARG A 622 4.66 -55.94 6.35
CA ARG A 622 5.05 -55.79 4.92
C ARG A 622 6.08 -54.68 4.73
N PHE A 623 7.30 -55.02 4.33
CA PHE A 623 8.44 -54.09 4.23
C PHE A 623 8.83 -53.71 2.79
N TYR A 624 7.88 -53.63 1.85
CA TYR A 624 8.24 -53.35 0.46
C TYR A 624 8.90 -51.97 0.32
N LYS A 625 10.18 -51.93 -0.07
CA LYS A 625 10.99 -50.70 -0.18
C LYS A 625 11.01 -49.83 1.08
N THR A 626 11.00 -50.46 2.24
CA THR A 626 11.16 -49.78 3.54
C THR A 626 12.63 -49.46 3.79
N ASP A 627 12.93 -48.25 4.26
CA ASP A 627 14.29 -47.86 4.67
C ASP A 627 14.55 -48.27 6.12
N LEU A 628 15.38 -49.29 6.30
CA LEU A 628 15.84 -49.84 7.59
C LEU A 628 17.33 -49.60 7.82
N ARG A 629 17.99 -48.69 7.08
CA ARG A 629 19.42 -48.45 7.24
C ARG A 629 19.76 -48.09 8.70
N GLY A 630 20.67 -48.85 9.30
CA GLY A 630 21.09 -48.64 10.69
C GLY A 630 19.99 -48.86 11.73
N ALA A 631 18.84 -49.42 11.36
CA ALA A 631 17.76 -49.71 12.30
C ALA A 631 18.17 -50.83 13.27
N LYS A 632 17.68 -50.74 14.50
CA LYS A 632 17.96 -51.70 15.59
C LYS A 632 16.76 -52.62 15.75
N LEU A 633 16.86 -53.86 15.28
CA LEU A 633 15.81 -54.89 15.34
C LEU A 633 16.24 -56.08 16.19
N GLN A 634 17.10 -55.88 17.19
CA GLN A 634 17.54 -56.99 18.05
C GLN A 634 16.34 -57.60 18.77
N ASP A 635 16.30 -58.93 18.83
CA ASP A 635 15.23 -59.71 19.46
C ASP A 635 13.82 -59.45 18.85
N ALA A 636 13.72 -58.84 17.66
CA ALA A 636 12.43 -58.57 17.02
C ALA A 636 11.81 -59.85 16.42
N ASP A 637 10.48 -59.94 16.48
CA ASP A 637 9.72 -61.05 15.88
C ASP A 637 9.26 -60.64 14.48
N LEU A 638 9.86 -61.22 13.45
CA LEU A 638 9.60 -61.00 12.03
C LEU A 638 8.94 -62.23 11.38
N ARG A 639 8.33 -63.12 12.16
CA ARG A 639 7.75 -64.36 11.63
C ARG A 639 6.71 -64.08 10.57
N GLY A 640 6.80 -64.76 9.43
CA GLY A 640 5.87 -64.54 8.31
C GLY A 640 5.91 -63.13 7.69
N ALA A 641 6.83 -62.25 8.10
CA ALA A 641 6.95 -60.91 7.52
C ALA A 641 7.37 -60.99 6.05
N SER A 642 6.97 -60.00 5.26
CA SER A 642 7.38 -59.88 3.86
C SER A 642 8.51 -58.87 3.72
N LEU A 643 9.71 -59.40 3.55
CA LEU A 643 10.96 -58.67 3.41
C LEU A 643 11.28 -58.57 1.91
N ASN A 644 10.81 -57.49 1.28
CA ASN A 644 11.17 -57.15 -0.10
C ASN A 644 11.83 -55.77 -0.12
N ILE A 645 13.06 -55.75 0.38
CA ILE A 645 13.86 -54.54 0.62
C ILE A 645 15.08 -54.62 -0.29
N SER A 646 15.31 -53.59 -1.11
CA SER A 646 16.55 -53.55 -1.88
C SER A 646 17.74 -53.20 -0.99
N LYS A 647 18.90 -53.79 -1.28
CA LYS A 647 20.17 -53.60 -0.57
C LYS A 647 20.40 -52.18 -0.01
N PRO A 648 20.32 -51.08 -0.79
CA PRO A 648 20.62 -49.74 -0.26
C PRO A 648 19.74 -49.30 0.92
N TYR A 649 18.59 -49.93 1.14
CA TYR A 649 17.66 -49.61 2.22
C TYR A 649 17.84 -50.48 3.45
N PHE A 650 18.75 -51.46 3.45
CA PHE A 650 18.88 -52.42 4.56
C PHE A 650 20.27 -52.46 5.21
N ILE A 651 21.26 -51.81 4.61
CA ILE A 651 22.65 -51.79 5.08
C ILE A 651 22.75 -51.30 6.53
N GLY A 652 23.51 -52.03 7.35
CA GLY A 652 23.79 -51.70 8.74
C GLY A 652 22.61 -51.94 9.69
N ALA A 653 21.49 -52.50 9.22
CA ALA A 653 20.43 -52.96 10.11
C ALA A 653 20.97 -54.07 11.04
N ASN A 654 20.53 -54.06 12.29
CA ASN A 654 20.93 -55.05 13.28
C ASN A 654 19.74 -55.94 13.66
N LEU A 655 19.79 -57.20 13.25
CA LEU A 655 18.77 -58.23 13.48
C LEU A 655 19.32 -59.34 14.41
N GLN A 656 20.24 -59.02 15.32
CA GLN A 656 20.73 -60.01 16.28
C GLN A 656 19.58 -60.67 17.06
N ASN A 657 19.61 -61.99 17.14
CA ASN A 657 18.57 -62.82 17.78
C ASN A 657 17.14 -62.61 17.26
N ALA A 658 16.93 -61.92 16.12
CA ALA A 658 15.61 -61.74 15.55
C ALA A 658 15.06 -63.07 15.02
N ASP A 659 13.74 -63.25 15.07
CA ASP A 659 13.06 -64.43 14.52
C ASP A 659 12.44 -64.11 13.17
N LEU A 660 13.08 -64.57 12.09
CA LEU A 660 12.61 -64.45 10.71
C LEU A 660 11.97 -65.76 10.22
N SER A 661 11.62 -66.69 11.12
CA SER A 661 11.09 -67.98 10.69
C SER A 661 9.79 -67.82 9.89
N SER A 662 9.68 -68.58 8.81
CA SER A 662 8.59 -68.46 7.83
C SER A 662 8.43 -67.09 7.14
N ALA A 663 9.35 -66.14 7.32
CA ALA A 663 9.32 -64.88 6.58
C ALA A 663 9.50 -65.13 5.07
N THR A 664 9.05 -64.19 4.25
CA THR A 664 9.22 -64.24 2.79
C THR A 664 10.26 -63.22 2.36
N SER A 665 11.28 -63.67 1.64
CA SER A 665 12.33 -62.83 1.08
C SER A 665 12.69 -63.31 -0.33
N MET A 666 12.20 -62.63 -1.36
CA MET A 666 12.43 -63.03 -2.75
C MET A 666 13.60 -62.29 -3.41
N SER A 667 13.91 -61.08 -2.93
CA SER A 667 14.83 -60.14 -3.58
C SER A 667 15.59 -59.24 -2.59
N THR A 668 15.71 -59.66 -1.34
CA THR A 668 16.41 -58.91 -0.29
C THR A 668 17.79 -59.49 -0.05
N SER A 669 18.83 -58.66 -0.21
CA SER A 669 20.20 -58.99 0.20
C SER A 669 20.42 -58.50 1.63
N PHE A 670 21.03 -59.36 2.45
CA PHE A 670 21.42 -59.11 3.84
C PHE A 670 22.89 -58.67 3.96
N GLU A 671 23.53 -58.26 2.86
CA GLU A 671 24.91 -57.78 2.89
C GLU A 671 25.07 -56.58 3.85
N GLY A 672 26.00 -56.69 4.80
CA GLY A 672 26.23 -55.69 5.83
C GLY A 672 25.14 -55.61 6.91
N VAL A 673 24.23 -56.59 6.97
CA VAL A 673 23.24 -56.75 8.04
C VAL A 673 23.79 -57.69 9.11
N ASP A 674 23.55 -57.36 10.38
CA ASP A 674 23.95 -58.20 11.51
C ASP A 674 22.87 -59.22 11.86
N LEU A 675 23.14 -60.51 11.60
CA LEU A 675 22.22 -61.64 11.81
C LEU A 675 22.74 -62.63 12.85
N ARG A 676 23.70 -62.25 13.69
CA ARG A 676 24.23 -63.15 14.74
C ARG A 676 23.11 -63.63 15.67
N GLY A 677 23.01 -64.93 15.87
CA GLY A 677 21.94 -65.56 16.67
C GLY A 677 20.52 -65.49 16.06
N ALA A 678 20.32 -64.91 14.88
CA ALA A 678 19.00 -64.81 14.26
C ALA A 678 18.48 -66.19 13.81
N ASN A 679 17.17 -66.37 13.83
CA ASN A 679 16.50 -67.58 13.33
C ASN A 679 15.89 -67.32 11.95
N LEU A 680 16.44 -67.95 10.91
CA LEU A 680 15.94 -67.86 9.54
C LEU A 680 15.33 -69.20 9.07
N GLU A 681 15.09 -70.16 9.97
CA GLU A 681 14.52 -71.46 9.63
C GLU A 681 13.14 -71.31 8.95
N GLY A 682 12.93 -72.05 7.86
CA GLY A 682 11.67 -71.99 7.11
C GLY A 682 11.42 -70.69 6.33
N MET A 683 12.36 -69.73 6.33
CA MET A 683 12.25 -68.54 5.50
C MET A 683 12.12 -68.92 4.01
N GLN A 684 11.11 -68.37 3.35
CA GLN A 684 10.88 -68.59 1.92
C GLN A 684 11.82 -67.70 1.10
N THR A 685 12.73 -68.33 0.38
CA THR A 685 13.75 -67.66 -0.45
C THR A 685 13.91 -68.34 -1.82
N ASN A 686 14.30 -67.54 -2.82
CA ASN A 686 14.64 -67.97 -4.18
C ASN A 686 16.10 -68.44 -4.29
N ASP A 687 17.03 -67.67 -3.71
CA ASP A 687 18.47 -67.97 -3.71
C ASP A 687 19.03 -67.58 -2.34
N CYS A 688 19.19 -68.57 -1.46
CA CYS A 688 19.60 -68.29 -0.08
C CYS A 688 21.02 -67.72 0.00
N TRP A 689 21.95 -68.26 -0.80
CA TRP A 689 23.37 -67.92 -0.70
C TRP A 689 23.63 -66.48 -1.09
N TRP A 690 23.08 -66.05 -2.23
CA TRP A 690 23.15 -64.66 -2.66
C TRP A 690 22.53 -63.69 -1.62
N GLN A 691 21.47 -64.13 -0.92
CA GLN A 691 20.83 -63.29 0.08
C GLN A 691 21.68 -63.08 1.33
N ILE A 692 22.37 -64.11 1.81
CA ILE A 692 23.19 -64.03 3.04
C ILE A 692 24.65 -63.63 2.77
N GLU A 693 25.05 -63.51 1.51
CA GLU A 693 26.40 -63.10 1.14
C GLU A 693 26.76 -61.73 1.75
N GLY A 694 27.87 -61.70 2.50
CA GLY A 694 28.33 -60.51 3.22
C GLY A 694 27.49 -60.08 4.42
N ALA A 695 26.53 -60.90 4.87
CA ALA A 695 25.88 -60.73 6.17
C ALA A 695 26.85 -61.12 7.31
N ILE A 696 26.66 -60.53 8.49
CA ILE A 696 27.47 -60.84 9.68
C ILE A 696 26.76 -61.95 10.47
N LEU A 697 27.36 -63.14 10.50
CA LEU A 697 26.80 -64.36 11.09
C LEU A 697 27.66 -64.88 12.28
N ASP A 698 27.08 -65.71 13.15
CA ASP A 698 27.82 -66.50 14.16
C ASP A 698 27.29 -67.94 14.24
N GLU A 699 27.89 -68.77 15.10
CA GLU A 699 27.52 -70.18 15.27
C GLU A 699 26.07 -70.38 15.78
N ARG A 700 25.43 -69.32 16.28
CA ARG A 700 24.06 -69.38 16.81
C ARG A 700 23.01 -69.04 15.76
N THR A 701 23.41 -68.47 14.62
CA THR A 701 22.50 -68.15 13.52
C THR A 701 21.96 -69.44 12.89
N ARG A 702 20.63 -69.56 12.80
CA ARG A 702 19.98 -70.74 12.19
C ARG A 702 19.54 -70.42 10.77
N LEU A 703 20.11 -71.11 9.79
CA LEU A 703 19.85 -70.84 8.37
C LEU A 703 18.72 -71.73 7.81
N PRO A 704 18.02 -71.31 6.73
CA PRO A 704 17.06 -72.16 6.04
C PRO A 704 17.69 -73.47 5.55
N GLN A 705 16.93 -74.59 5.57
CA GLN A 705 17.42 -75.88 5.06
C GLN A 705 17.93 -75.84 3.61
N LYS A 706 17.38 -74.94 2.78
CA LYS A 706 17.84 -74.74 1.40
C LYS A 706 19.29 -74.26 1.30
N CYS A 707 19.82 -73.63 2.34
CA CYS A 707 21.21 -73.17 2.43
C CYS A 707 22.13 -74.28 2.97
N ALA A 708 21.57 -75.38 3.50
CA ALA A 708 22.32 -76.51 4.05
C ALA A 708 22.69 -77.59 3.01
N LYS A 709 22.24 -77.46 1.74
CA LYS A 709 22.53 -78.42 0.66
C LYS A 709 23.49 -77.82 -0.37
N ALA A 710 24.76 -78.18 -0.23
CA ALA A 710 25.93 -78.04 -1.14
C ALA A 710 26.68 -76.70 -1.16
N PRO A 711 28.01 -76.77 -1.39
CA PRO A 711 29.07 -77.32 -0.55
C PRO A 711 29.65 -76.31 0.45
#